data_AF-A0A562BPH6-F1
#
_entry.id   AF-A0A562BPH6-F1
#
_cell.length_a   1.000
_cell.length_b   1.000
_cell.length_c   1.000
_cell.angle_alpha   90.00
_cell.angle_beta   90.00
_cell.angle_gamma   90.00
#
_symmetry.space_group_name_H-M   'P 1'
#
loop_
_entity.id
_entity.type
_entity.pdbx_description
1 polymer ?
#
loop_
_entity_poly.entity_id
_entity_poly.type
_entity_poly.pdbx_seq_one_letter_code
_entity_poly.pdbx_strand_id
1 'polypeptide(L)'
;MPVSKPSATGLHFRSANDFFKSLAQSIDAEHSARRPCPGMLYRIGSRQMRFVFDPFAAPANALRLEDHSRTRFAWLPQRLVAILFPSRASVIRADSDCAIRYRCTRERRHALHSRVFDNIKAGGPGQAGPGPSAAQGAASDAPIPAPDRLRQAVLDEFMPEVRDAMEAIRDLYGMLPLPNANEEARRILFPIRQRLETRLFHCGRAGMSAAEIHATMKAFAIDSRLESWNRISLAYPDVERRRLELAKVTVHPTPTREFPHLDFDLDTVPAPMPDIEAFNEVALGDMHGNCELLLHSLVKVGLVRIRDNSAWLAAQQLIKNVADTPASAKEYRRFRALLAKAIMVEPAAVQKKLVLLGDLLADRRHNDLYLLAVLDRLHDGGLAYDITLSNHDAQFIHYLASNNGVPEDRPYQLRGISIGPAQTVSLQRLNELMNQDPSLRRELRDMASRAYFGHLKAVSTTTDGRKFYAHAVVNESIFTDLCRQAGISEAQPGVAAVQQINAWFQGLLSTPAAYAAAMTELLPNGSPTALFACCWNVGVGDDRYRNSDAEYATHPYPNNPCGPHPDFEAVVHGHTRKPGDRLHAETERLLNTSILIERNALALKDGVQANAGELNSLIQTPANMSGSTRKATSLLMTAAMHQRPIGEEVRTALEQCREAAEHCSRDGMHGLTQEQQQERLSGLVATYNRAWSIHCRMAGVRDAAVLDEGWIDSLLESLQAQRDGSLATRLDTAASSEKDRLMGSLRQIAAIAQHYPPPHGDQDGTLAAIIEGYEARLTSSFHSLDSDAGMGAERRFRRTVFLA
;
A
#
# COMPACT_ATOMS: atom_id res chain seq x y z
N MET A 1 9.79 28.07 74.61
CA MET A 1 10.98 27.49 73.95
C MET A 1 10.66 27.31 72.47
N PRO A 2 11.42 27.88 71.53
CA PRO A 2 11.19 27.64 70.12
C PRO A 2 11.73 26.26 69.75
N VAL A 3 10.85 25.41 69.21
CA VAL A 3 11.24 24.14 68.61
C VAL A 3 12.02 24.46 67.34
N SER A 4 13.29 24.06 67.32
CA SER A 4 14.18 24.17 66.17
C SER A 4 13.54 23.54 64.93
N LYS A 5 13.47 24.29 63.83
CA LYS A 5 13.12 23.75 62.50
C LYS A 5 14.01 22.54 62.20
N PRO A 6 13.48 21.39 61.75
CA PRO A 6 14.32 20.31 61.28
C PRO A 6 15.08 20.80 60.04
N SER A 7 16.41 20.76 60.10
CA SER A 7 17.25 20.95 58.93
C SER A 7 16.94 19.82 57.96
N ALA A 8 16.13 20.10 56.93
CA ALA A 8 15.81 19.12 55.91
C ALA A 8 17.09 18.78 55.12
N THR A 9 17.74 17.68 55.49
CA THR A 9 18.71 16.95 54.66
C THR A 9 17.96 16.33 53.48
N GLY A 10 17.45 17.16 52.58
CA GLY A 10 16.79 16.71 51.36
C GLY A 10 17.83 16.26 50.36
N LEU A 11 17.71 15.04 49.82
CA LEU A 11 18.50 14.62 48.68
C LEU A 11 18.14 15.51 47.47
N HIS A 12 19.16 16.01 46.78
CA HIS A 12 19.03 16.88 45.62
C HIS A 12 19.27 16.09 44.32
N PHE A 13 18.34 16.22 43.37
CA PHE A 13 18.41 15.63 42.04
C PHE A 13 18.29 16.74 41.00
N ARG A 14 19.04 16.66 39.90
CA ARG A 14 19.02 17.73 38.87
C ARG A 14 17.74 17.68 38.04
N SER A 15 17.16 16.50 37.87
CA SER A 15 15.92 16.26 37.12
C SER A 15 15.11 15.10 37.73
N ALA A 16 13.84 14.98 37.34
CA ALA A 16 13.02 13.84 37.74
C ALA A 16 13.61 12.51 37.24
N ASN A 17 14.27 12.53 36.08
CA ASN A 17 14.96 11.38 35.54
C ASN A 17 16.13 10.93 36.42
N ASP A 18 16.90 11.86 36.99
CA ASP A 18 17.99 11.53 37.92
C ASP A 18 17.48 10.94 39.24
N PHE A 19 16.34 11.45 39.73
CA PHE A 19 15.64 10.88 40.88
C PHE A 19 15.23 9.43 40.61
N PHE A 20 14.57 9.16 39.47
CA PHE A 20 14.11 7.80 39.14
C PHE A 20 15.26 6.85 38.79
N LYS A 21 16.35 7.33 38.18
CA LYS A 21 17.58 6.55 38.00
C LYS A 21 18.19 6.16 39.34
N SER A 22 18.28 7.10 40.29
CA SER A 22 18.77 6.81 41.64
C SER A 22 17.85 5.85 42.39
N LEU A 23 16.53 5.96 42.21
CA LEU A 23 15.56 5.00 42.77
C LEU A 23 15.80 3.61 42.20
N ALA A 24 15.89 3.47 40.88
CA ALA A 24 16.16 2.20 40.20
C ALA A 24 17.49 1.57 40.66
N GLN A 25 18.56 2.36 40.73
CA GLN A 25 19.88 1.91 41.19
C GLN A 25 19.89 1.52 42.68
N SER A 26 19.02 2.11 43.49
CA SER A 26 18.93 1.79 44.92
C SER A 26 18.15 0.51 45.22
N ILE A 27 17.43 -0.05 44.24
CA ILE A 27 16.71 -1.33 44.38
C ILE A 27 17.71 -2.50 44.49
N ASP A 28 18.84 -2.42 43.77
CA ASP A 28 19.88 -3.46 43.76
C ASP A 28 20.90 -3.34 44.90
N ALA A 29 20.92 -2.21 45.61
CA ALA A 29 21.87 -1.92 46.69
C ALA A 29 21.13 -1.92 48.04
N GLU A 30 21.17 -3.06 48.72
CA GLU A 30 20.33 -3.34 49.89
C GLU A 30 20.44 -2.29 51.01
N HIS A 31 21.54 -1.51 51.10
CA HIS A 31 21.81 -0.55 52.19
C HIS A 31 22.25 0.86 51.72
N SER A 32 21.75 1.36 50.58
CA SER A 32 22.10 2.73 50.14
C SER A 32 21.41 3.82 50.99
N ALA A 33 22.22 4.65 51.68
CA ALA A 33 21.76 5.85 52.39
C ALA A 33 21.11 6.91 51.48
N ARG A 34 21.10 6.70 50.15
CA ARG A 34 20.47 7.58 49.15
C ARG A 34 19.17 7.02 48.56
N ARG A 35 18.61 5.95 49.14
CA ARG A 35 17.36 5.35 48.67
C ARG A 35 16.20 6.34 48.85
N PRO A 36 15.46 6.69 47.78
CA PRO A 36 14.27 7.50 47.94
C PRO A 36 13.15 6.72 48.65
N CYS A 37 12.70 7.21 49.80
CA CYS A 37 11.58 6.70 50.59
C CYS A 37 10.29 7.50 50.31
N PRO A 38 9.11 6.83 50.20
CA PRO A 38 7.81 7.51 50.16
C PRO A 38 7.62 8.43 51.38
N GLY A 39 6.99 9.58 51.18
CA GLY A 39 6.72 10.60 52.20
C GLY A 39 7.81 11.66 52.36
N MET A 40 9.05 11.40 51.91
CA MET A 40 10.14 12.38 51.96
C MET A 40 10.00 13.47 50.89
N LEU A 41 10.53 14.65 51.22
CA LEU A 41 10.66 15.78 50.31
C LEU A 41 12.04 15.75 49.64
N TYR A 42 12.03 15.82 48.31
CA TYR A 42 13.21 15.86 47.47
C TYR A 42 13.28 17.20 46.76
N ARG A 43 14.49 17.71 46.54
CA ARG A 43 14.68 18.85 45.65
C ARG A 43 15.04 18.34 44.27
N ILE A 44 14.12 18.46 43.32
CA ILE A 44 14.28 18.00 41.95
C ILE A 44 14.31 19.23 41.03
N GLY A 45 15.49 19.55 40.51
CA GLY A 45 15.74 20.84 39.88
C GLY A 45 15.51 22.00 40.87
N SER A 46 14.67 22.96 40.49
CA SER A 46 14.29 24.08 41.35
C SER A 46 13.09 23.77 42.27
N ARG A 47 12.46 22.60 42.15
CA ARG A 47 11.19 22.27 42.83
C ARG A 47 11.39 21.37 44.03
N GLN A 48 10.54 21.54 45.05
CA GLN A 48 10.39 20.56 46.13
C GLN A 48 9.27 19.61 45.78
N MET A 49 9.59 18.33 45.65
CA MET A 49 8.68 17.27 45.24
C MET A 49 8.56 16.26 46.38
N ARG A 50 7.34 15.86 46.74
CA ARG A 50 7.07 14.76 47.66
C ARG A 50 6.89 13.49 46.86
N PHE A 51 7.61 12.43 47.22
CA PHE A 51 7.38 11.10 46.65
C PHE A 51 6.22 10.44 47.37
N VAL A 52 5.15 10.10 46.66
CA VAL A 52 3.93 9.52 47.23
C VAL A 52 3.73 8.11 46.69
N PHE A 53 3.42 7.20 47.61
CA PHE A 53 2.97 5.85 47.29
C PHE A 53 1.50 5.73 47.69
N ASP A 54 0.65 5.42 46.72
CA ASP A 54 -0.78 5.17 46.91
C ASP A 54 -1.05 3.67 46.67
N PRO A 55 -1.19 2.87 47.73
CA PRO A 55 -1.37 1.42 47.60
C PRO A 55 -2.73 1.04 46.98
N PHE A 56 -3.67 1.98 46.83
CA PHE A 56 -5.01 1.73 46.31
C PHE A 56 -5.20 2.20 44.87
N ALA A 57 -4.22 2.91 44.30
CA ALA A 57 -4.25 3.29 42.90
C ALA A 57 -3.91 2.09 41.99
N ALA A 58 -4.39 2.13 40.73
CA ALA A 58 -3.98 1.16 39.71
C ALA A 58 -2.43 1.10 39.63
N PRO A 59 -1.81 -0.04 39.25
CA PRO A 59 -0.35 -0.21 39.32
C PRO A 59 0.47 0.89 38.60
N ALA A 60 -0.05 1.43 37.49
CA ALA A 60 0.57 2.54 36.76
C ALA A 60 0.59 3.89 37.54
N ASN A 61 -0.26 3.99 38.58
CA ASN A 61 -0.55 5.20 39.34
C ASN A 61 -0.14 5.10 40.81
N ALA A 62 0.35 3.94 41.26
CA ALA A 62 0.70 3.67 42.66
C ALA A 62 1.89 4.52 43.15
N LEU A 63 2.70 5.08 42.24
CA LEU A 63 3.86 5.90 42.56
C LEU A 63 3.77 7.23 41.80
N ARG A 64 3.92 8.35 42.50
CA ARG A 64 3.95 9.68 41.87
C ARG A 64 4.83 10.66 42.63
N LEU A 65 5.30 11.68 41.93
CA LEU A 65 5.92 12.86 42.53
C LEU A 65 4.89 13.99 42.54
N GLU A 66 4.62 14.52 43.72
CA GLU A 66 3.73 15.66 43.92
C GLU A 66 4.58 16.91 44.17
N ASP A 67 4.35 17.98 43.41
CA ASP A 67 4.97 19.26 43.71
C ASP A 67 4.39 19.79 45.03
N HIS A 68 5.26 20.03 46.02
CA HIS A 68 4.85 20.44 47.36
C HIS A 68 4.12 21.79 47.36
N SER A 69 4.30 22.59 46.30
CA SER A 69 3.72 23.93 46.17
C SER A 69 2.52 24.02 45.22
N ARG A 70 2.23 23.02 44.38
CA ARG A 70 1.14 23.05 43.36
C ARG A 70 0.63 21.65 43.00
N THR A 71 -0.68 21.51 42.75
CA THR A 71 -1.33 20.29 42.23
C THR A 71 -1.02 20.06 40.74
N ARG A 72 0.21 19.66 40.39
CA ARG A 72 0.54 19.10 39.06
C ARG A 72 1.32 17.80 39.22
N PHE A 73 0.95 16.79 38.42
CA PHE A 73 1.46 15.42 38.52
C PHE A 73 2.36 15.06 37.33
N ALA A 74 3.31 14.15 37.54
CA ALA A 74 4.04 13.44 36.49
C ALA A 74 3.89 11.93 36.72
N TRP A 75 3.42 11.20 35.71
CA TRP A 75 3.18 9.75 35.75
C TRP A 75 4.40 8.95 35.28
N LEU A 76 4.53 7.70 35.76
CA LEU A 76 5.65 6.80 35.49
C LEU A 76 5.48 6.01 34.18
N PRO A 77 6.58 5.65 33.49
CA PRO A 77 6.58 4.61 32.47
C PRO A 77 6.35 3.21 33.09
N GLN A 78 5.51 2.38 32.46
CA GLN A 78 5.08 1.05 32.92
C GLN A 78 6.24 0.09 33.30
N ARG A 79 7.44 0.26 32.74
CA ARG A 79 8.61 -0.63 32.98
C ARG A 79 9.15 -0.60 34.41
N LEU A 80 8.98 0.49 35.16
CA LEU A 80 9.52 0.61 36.53
C LEU A 80 8.64 -0.10 37.59
N VAL A 81 7.35 -0.25 37.32
CA VAL A 81 6.40 -0.97 38.19
C VAL A 81 6.75 -2.46 38.24
N ALA A 82 7.18 -3.04 37.12
CA ALA A 82 7.59 -4.45 37.06
C ALA A 82 8.85 -4.76 37.89
N ILE A 83 9.74 -3.77 38.08
CA ILE A 83 11.00 -3.93 38.84
C ILE A 83 10.74 -3.82 40.36
N LEU A 84 9.78 -2.98 40.76
CA LEU A 84 9.48 -2.73 42.17
C LEU A 84 8.58 -3.79 42.83
N PHE A 85 7.90 -4.63 42.03
CA PHE A 85 7.01 -5.69 42.52
C PHE A 85 7.33 -7.06 41.87
N PRO A 86 8.46 -7.70 42.21
CA PRO A 86 8.91 -8.95 41.56
C PRO A 86 8.08 -10.18 41.96
N SER A 87 7.21 -10.10 42.96
CA SER A 87 6.44 -11.23 43.50
C SER A 87 5.33 -11.78 42.57
N ARG A 88 5.35 -11.42 41.27
CA ARG A 88 4.41 -11.93 40.26
C ARG A 88 5.06 -12.42 38.95
N ALA A 89 6.38 -12.58 38.89
CA ALA A 89 7.04 -13.18 37.71
C ALA A 89 8.22 -14.10 38.11
N SER A 90 7.97 -15.41 38.11
CA SER A 90 8.98 -16.48 38.10
C SER A 90 9.01 -17.07 36.68
N VAL A 91 10.11 -17.36 35.99
CA VAL A 91 11.28 -18.20 36.28
C VAL A 91 12.31 -17.94 35.17
N ILE A 92 13.63 -17.97 35.45
CA ILE A 92 14.71 -18.58 34.63
C ILE A 92 16.00 -18.57 35.49
N ARG A 93 16.61 -19.76 35.67
CA ARG A 93 17.94 -19.93 36.27
C ARG A 93 19.04 -19.96 35.21
N ALA A 94 20.20 -19.49 35.64
CA ALA A 94 21.47 -19.40 34.93
C ALA A 94 22.13 -20.75 34.70
N ASP A 95 23.07 -20.78 33.75
CA ASP A 95 24.23 -21.66 33.84
C ASP A 95 25.51 -20.92 33.41
N SER A 96 26.57 -21.21 34.17
CA SER A 96 27.84 -20.51 34.23
C SER A 96 28.94 -21.36 33.65
N ASP A 97 29.64 -20.89 32.62
CA ASP A 97 30.98 -21.39 32.26
C ASP A 97 31.70 -20.43 31.31
N CYS A 98 32.50 -19.50 31.85
CA CYS A 98 33.34 -18.63 31.02
C CYS A 98 34.62 -18.12 31.71
N ALA A 99 35.30 -18.96 32.49
CA ALA A 99 36.60 -18.59 33.08
C ALA A 99 37.82 -18.91 32.17
N ILE A 100 37.66 -19.68 31.10
CA ILE A 100 38.79 -20.14 30.26
C ILE A 100 38.89 -19.39 28.92
N ARG A 101 37.82 -18.73 28.45
CA ARG A 101 37.83 -17.97 27.18
C ARG A 101 38.47 -16.57 27.28
N TYR A 102 38.64 -16.02 28.48
CA TYR A 102 39.07 -14.63 28.69
C TYR A 102 40.53 -14.33 28.29
N ARG A 103 41.40 -15.35 28.15
CA ARG A 103 42.82 -15.14 27.82
C ARG A 103 43.08 -14.98 26.32
N CYS A 104 42.42 -15.77 25.47
CA CYS A 104 42.64 -15.73 24.01
C CYS A 104 41.94 -14.56 23.31
N THR A 105 40.88 -14.00 23.89
CA THR A 105 40.17 -12.83 23.32
C THR A 105 40.96 -11.54 23.52
N ARG A 106 41.80 -11.44 24.55
CA ARG A 106 42.52 -10.20 24.91
C ARG A 106 43.60 -9.82 23.89
N GLU A 107 44.28 -10.80 23.30
CA GLU A 107 45.35 -10.56 22.32
C GLU A 107 44.80 -10.21 20.92
N ARG A 108 43.69 -10.84 20.51
CA ARG A 108 42.97 -10.48 19.26
C ARG A 108 42.23 -9.14 19.37
N ARG A 109 41.74 -8.80 20.57
CA ARG A 109 41.13 -7.49 20.88
C ARG A 109 42.14 -6.36 20.68
N HIS A 110 43.40 -6.55 21.07
CA HIS A 110 44.44 -5.52 20.94
C HIS A 110 44.83 -5.24 19.47
N ALA A 111 44.90 -6.28 18.63
CA ALA A 111 45.28 -6.14 17.22
C ALA A 111 44.19 -5.46 16.37
N LEU A 112 42.90 -5.70 16.66
CA LEU A 112 41.79 -5.06 15.97
C LEU A 112 41.55 -3.63 16.45
N HIS A 113 41.75 -3.38 17.76
CA HIS A 113 41.64 -2.04 18.36
C HIS A 113 42.69 -1.07 17.81
N SER A 114 43.93 -1.52 17.61
CA SER A 114 44.99 -0.70 16.99
C SER A 114 44.67 -0.34 15.54
N ARG A 115 44.24 -1.28 14.68
CA ARG A 115 43.96 -0.96 13.26
C ARG A 115 42.84 0.07 13.06
N VAL A 116 41.77 -0.02 13.86
CA VAL A 116 40.64 0.92 13.77
C VAL A 116 41.03 2.30 14.34
N PHE A 117 41.73 2.34 15.49
CA PHE A 117 42.18 3.61 16.06
C PHE A 117 43.30 4.29 15.26
N ASP A 118 44.19 3.53 14.64
CA ASP A 118 45.29 4.06 13.83
C ASP A 118 44.75 4.66 12.51
N ASN A 119 43.72 4.06 11.91
CA ASN A 119 43.02 4.65 10.75
C ASN A 119 42.22 5.92 11.13
N ILE A 120 41.59 5.94 12.31
CA ILE A 120 40.87 7.13 12.82
C ILE A 120 41.85 8.25 13.22
N LYS A 121 43.02 7.93 13.75
CA LYS A 121 44.08 8.92 14.06
C LYS A 121 44.81 9.43 12.82
N ALA A 122 44.99 8.60 11.80
CA ALA A 122 45.65 8.99 10.56
C ALA A 122 44.84 10.01 9.74
N GLY A 123 43.52 10.11 9.97
CA GLY A 123 42.64 11.16 9.43
C GLY A 123 42.59 12.45 10.26
N GLY A 124 43.53 12.68 11.18
CA GLY A 124 43.58 13.89 12.00
C GLY A 124 43.65 15.18 11.17
N PRO A 125 43.03 16.28 11.64
CA PRO A 125 42.87 17.51 10.87
C PRO A 125 44.24 18.06 10.47
N GLY A 126 44.44 18.27 9.17
CA GLY A 126 45.58 19.02 8.66
C GLY A 126 45.68 20.35 9.40
N GLN A 127 46.90 20.69 9.82
CA GLN A 127 47.24 21.86 10.63
C GLN A 127 46.56 23.13 10.09
N ALA A 128 45.47 23.53 10.73
CA ALA A 128 44.97 24.90 10.63
C ALA A 128 45.95 25.79 11.42
N GLY A 129 46.56 26.75 10.72
CA GLY A 129 47.44 27.76 11.31
C GLY A 129 46.77 28.56 12.44
N PRO A 130 47.55 29.35 13.21
CA PRO A 130 47.05 30.05 14.38
C PRO A 130 45.87 30.95 14.01
N GLY A 131 44.71 30.64 14.58
CA GLY A 131 43.47 31.38 14.37
C GLY A 131 43.60 32.84 14.80
N PRO A 132 42.94 33.77 14.12
CA PRO A 132 43.03 35.18 14.43
C PRO A 132 42.39 35.45 15.79
N SER A 133 43.11 36.25 16.58
CA SER A 133 42.65 36.93 17.78
C SER A 133 41.24 37.48 17.62
N ALA A 134 40.42 37.30 18.65
CA ALA A 134 39.06 37.82 18.75
C ALA A 134 39.01 39.33 18.49
N ALA A 135 38.68 39.70 17.26
CA ALA A 135 38.19 41.02 16.92
C ALA A 135 36.66 40.92 16.79
N GLN A 136 35.95 41.60 17.68
CA GLN A 136 34.53 41.89 17.53
C GLN A 136 34.36 42.77 16.29
N GLY A 137 33.88 42.21 15.19
CA GLY A 137 33.66 42.92 13.94
C GLY A 137 32.45 42.37 13.19
N ALA A 138 31.50 43.29 12.93
CA ALA A 138 30.39 43.27 11.97
C ALA A 138 29.78 41.91 11.57
N ALA A 139 28.49 41.74 11.89
CA ALA A 139 27.63 40.73 11.29
C ALA A 139 27.69 40.86 9.75
N SER A 140 28.28 39.85 9.10
CA SER A 140 28.24 39.70 7.65
C SER A 140 26.83 39.24 7.26
N ASP A 141 26.15 40.04 6.42
CA ASP A 141 24.86 39.71 5.78
C ASP A 141 25.01 38.61 4.72
N ALA A 142 25.75 37.54 5.01
CA ALA A 142 25.80 36.38 4.15
C ALA A 142 24.41 35.70 4.18
N PRO A 143 23.76 35.47 3.02
CA PRO A 143 22.45 34.86 2.99
C PRO A 143 22.50 33.47 3.64
N ILE A 144 21.54 33.22 4.54
CA ILE A 144 21.37 31.92 5.20
C ILE A 144 21.18 30.87 4.09
N PRO A 145 21.97 29.77 4.08
CA PRO A 145 21.82 28.73 3.07
C PRO A 145 20.40 28.14 3.13
N ALA A 146 19.80 27.87 1.97
CA ALA A 146 18.52 27.18 1.90
C ALA A 146 18.58 25.83 2.67
N PRO A 147 17.49 25.40 3.33
CA PRO A 147 17.46 24.17 4.14
C PRO A 147 17.99 22.92 3.42
N ASP A 148 17.71 22.76 2.13
CA ASP A 148 18.23 21.65 1.33
C ASP A 148 19.76 21.64 1.23
N ARG A 149 20.39 22.81 1.14
CA ARG A 149 21.86 22.90 1.14
C ARG A 149 22.45 22.54 2.50
N LEU A 150 21.77 22.91 3.59
CA LEU A 150 22.17 22.51 4.94
C LEU A 150 22.04 20.99 5.11
N ARG A 151 20.95 20.39 4.62
CA ARG A 151 20.75 18.94 4.62
C ARG A 151 21.84 18.23 3.86
N GLN A 152 22.11 18.65 2.62
CA GLN A 152 23.13 18.03 1.80
C GLN A 152 24.52 18.14 2.44
N ALA A 153 24.87 19.29 3.01
CA ALA A 153 26.13 19.48 3.71
C ALA A 153 26.31 18.52 4.91
N VAL A 154 25.24 18.27 5.68
CA VAL A 154 25.29 17.29 6.79
C VAL A 154 25.47 15.87 6.26
N LEU A 155 24.78 15.51 5.17
CA LEU A 155 24.95 14.20 4.54
C LEU A 155 26.37 14.03 4.01
N ASP A 156 26.90 15.00 3.27
CA ASP A 156 28.26 14.94 2.71
C ASP A 156 29.33 14.84 3.81
N GLU A 157 29.14 15.55 4.92
CA GLU A 157 30.06 15.56 6.07
C GLU A 157 30.07 14.21 6.80
N PHE A 158 28.91 13.61 7.08
CA PHE A 158 28.81 12.45 7.98
C PHE A 158 28.63 11.11 7.25
N MET A 159 28.13 11.08 6.02
CA MET A 159 27.76 9.82 5.37
C MET A 159 28.94 8.89 5.06
N PRO A 160 30.14 9.38 4.69
CA PRO A 160 31.33 8.52 4.59
C PRO A 160 31.65 7.84 5.92
N GLU A 161 31.70 8.61 7.01
CA GLU A 161 32.03 8.07 8.33
C GLU A 161 30.97 7.10 8.86
N VAL A 162 29.68 7.41 8.69
CA VAL A 162 28.58 6.52 9.06
C VAL A 162 28.65 5.23 8.24
N ARG A 163 28.96 5.31 6.94
CA ARG A 163 29.17 4.12 6.09
C ARG A 163 30.27 3.23 6.64
N ASP A 164 31.46 3.79 6.90
CA ASP A 164 32.61 3.02 7.39
C ASP A 164 32.32 2.39 8.76
N ALA A 165 31.69 3.15 9.66
CA ALA A 165 31.26 2.65 10.97
C ALA A 165 30.25 1.52 10.84
N MET A 166 29.28 1.64 9.94
CA MET A 166 28.26 0.62 9.73
C MET A 166 28.85 -0.65 9.11
N GLU A 167 29.81 -0.56 8.19
CA GLU A 167 30.53 -1.73 7.69
C GLU A 167 31.31 -2.45 8.81
N ALA A 168 32.04 -1.71 9.64
CA ALA A 168 32.74 -2.28 10.78
C ALA A 168 31.78 -2.97 11.77
N ILE A 169 30.60 -2.37 12.01
CA ILE A 169 29.58 -2.93 12.89
C ILE A 169 28.97 -4.19 12.30
N ARG A 170 28.68 -4.24 10.99
CA ARG A 170 28.21 -5.46 10.33
C ARG A 170 29.16 -6.62 10.60
N ASP A 171 30.46 -6.40 10.44
CA ASP A 171 31.47 -7.44 10.64
C ASP A 171 31.49 -7.91 12.10
N LEU A 172 31.28 -7.00 13.07
CA LEU A 172 31.10 -7.35 14.48
C LEU A 172 29.85 -8.22 14.69
N TYR A 173 28.72 -7.91 14.06
CA TYR A 173 27.49 -8.72 14.13
C TYR A 173 27.69 -10.12 13.52
N GLY A 174 28.48 -10.22 12.46
CA GLY A 174 28.88 -11.49 11.85
C GLY A 174 29.80 -12.32 12.75
N MET A 175 30.61 -11.70 13.61
CA MET A 175 31.64 -12.39 14.40
C MET A 175 31.28 -12.63 15.87
N LEU A 176 30.47 -11.76 16.46
CA LEU A 176 30.21 -11.74 17.90
C LEU A 176 28.79 -12.23 18.23
N PRO A 177 28.59 -12.84 19.41
CA PRO A 177 27.25 -13.00 19.97
C PRO A 177 26.53 -11.66 20.12
N LEU A 178 25.21 -11.67 19.96
CA LEU A 178 24.38 -10.47 19.89
C LEU A 178 24.59 -9.43 21.02
N PRO A 179 24.72 -9.81 22.30
CA PRO A 179 24.92 -8.82 23.36
C PRO A 179 26.23 -8.03 23.17
N ASN A 180 27.29 -8.73 22.76
CA ASN A 180 28.61 -8.15 22.56
C ASN A 180 28.66 -7.31 21.26
N ALA A 181 28.00 -7.77 20.19
CA ALA A 181 27.88 -7.01 18.95
C ALA A 181 27.16 -5.68 19.19
N ASN A 182 26.05 -5.69 19.96
CA ASN A 182 25.33 -4.48 20.33
C ASN A 182 26.16 -3.51 21.17
N GLU A 183 26.89 -4.02 22.16
CA GLU A 183 27.73 -3.18 23.02
C GLU A 183 28.84 -2.47 22.21
N GLU A 184 29.54 -3.23 21.36
CA GLU A 184 30.59 -2.67 20.51
C GLU A 184 30.02 -1.72 19.44
N ALA A 185 28.86 -2.03 18.86
CA ALA A 185 28.15 -1.15 17.93
C ALA A 185 27.78 0.20 18.58
N ARG A 186 27.25 0.18 19.80
CA ARG A 186 26.96 1.40 20.56
C ARG A 186 28.23 2.20 20.83
N ARG A 187 29.34 1.54 21.16
CA ARG A 187 30.61 2.21 21.41
C ARG A 187 31.15 2.92 20.16
N ILE A 188 31.01 2.31 18.99
CA ILE A 188 31.41 2.90 17.70
C ILE A 188 30.49 4.06 17.32
N LEU A 189 29.16 3.90 17.45
CA LEU A 189 28.19 4.89 16.99
C LEU A 189 27.99 6.07 17.93
N PHE A 190 28.23 5.91 19.23
CA PHE A 190 28.04 6.97 20.22
C PHE A 190 28.73 8.30 19.85
N PRO A 191 30.04 8.34 19.55
CA PRO A 191 30.71 9.60 19.19
C PRO A 191 30.21 10.19 17.86
N ILE A 192 29.81 9.35 16.90
CA ILE A 192 29.26 9.79 15.60
C ILE A 192 27.90 10.45 15.83
N ARG A 193 27.00 9.79 16.57
CA ARG A 193 25.68 10.34 16.93
C ARG A 193 25.79 11.66 17.66
N GLN A 194 26.68 11.76 18.65
CA GLN A 194 26.83 12.99 19.42
C GLN A 194 27.25 14.18 18.52
N ARG A 195 28.17 13.97 17.58
CA ARG A 195 28.58 15.00 16.62
C ARG A 195 27.48 15.32 15.61
N LEU A 196 26.78 14.31 15.11
CA LEU A 196 25.67 14.49 14.17
C LEU A 196 24.51 15.26 14.80
N GLU A 197 24.09 14.90 16.02
CA GLU A 197 23.05 15.61 16.78
C GLU A 197 23.45 17.06 17.06
N THR A 198 24.73 17.29 17.42
CA THR A 198 25.26 18.64 17.62
C THR A 198 25.21 19.44 16.31
N ARG A 199 25.60 18.84 15.19
CA ARG A 199 25.57 19.48 13.87
C ARG A 199 24.15 19.85 13.47
N LEU A 200 23.21 18.92 13.61
CA LEU A 200 21.80 19.13 13.30
C LEU A 200 21.16 20.18 14.20
N PHE A 201 21.54 20.25 15.48
CA PHE A 201 21.11 21.31 16.38
C PHE A 201 21.54 22.70 15.87
N HIS A 202 22.76 22.82 15.34
CA HIS A 202 23.22 24.06 14.70
C HIS A 202 22.48 24.36 13.39
N CYS A 203 22.21 23.35 12.55
CA CYS A 203 21.38 23.52 11.35
C CYS A 203 19.96 23.98 11.70
N GLY A 204 19.39 23.50 12.80
CA GLY A 204 18.10 23.96 13.30
C GLY A 204 18.08 25.45 13.64
N ARG A 205 19.16 25.96 14.23
CA ARG A 205 19.33 27.40 14.46
C ARG A 205 19.56 28.20 13.18
N ALA A 206 20.04 27.54 12.12
CA ALA A 206 20.26 28.13 10.80
C ALA A 206 19.05 28.00 9.87
N GLY A 207 17.88 27.62 10.38
CA GLY A 207 16.63 27.62 9.61
C GLY A 207 16.15 26.25 9.13
N MET A 208 16.84 25.15 9.49
CA MET A 208 16.32 23.80 9.23
C MET A 208 15.18 23.46 10.23
N SER A 209 14.03 23.06 9.72
CA SER A 209 12.89 22.66 10.53
C SER A 209 13.14 21.35 11.30
N ALA A 210 12.35 21.10 12.34
CA ALA A 210 12.43 19.83 13.09
C ALA A 210 12.13 18.61 12.21
N ALA A 211 11.23 18.75 11.22
CA ALA A 211 10.90 17.71 10.26
C ALA A 211 12.09 17.38 9.34
N GLU A 212 12.81 18.39 8.87
CA GLU A 212 14.02 18.21 8.05
C GLU A 212 15.18 17.62 8.87
N ILE A 213 15.35 18.02 10.12
CA ILE A 213 16.32 17.40 11.05
C ILE A 213 15.99 15.91 11.22
N HIS A 214 14.72 15.58 11.44
CA HIS A 214 14.27 14.19 11.58
C HIS A 214 14.48 13.40 10.29
N ALA A 215 14.14 13.97 9.13
CA ALA A 215 14.37 13.36 7.82
C ALA A 215 15.86 13.15 7.53
N THR A 216 16.71 14.09 7.93
CA THR A 216 18.17 13.99 7.80
C THR A 216 18.72 12.88 8.69
N MET A 217 18.27 12.76 9.95
CA MET A 217 18.61 11.62 10.82
C MET A 217 18.16 10.28 10.23
N LYS A 218 16.93 10.23 9.69
CA LYS A 218 16.36 9.04 9.06
C LYS A 218 17.17 8.60 7.83
N ALA A 219 17.76 9.53 7.08
CA ALA A 219 18.57 9.25 5.90
C ALA A 219 19.87 8.46 6.21
N PHE A 220 20.43 8.58 7.41
CA PHE A 220 21.56 7.74 7.84
C PHE A 220 21.14 6.29 8.17
N ALA A 221 19.84 6.06 8.43
CA ALA A 221 19.24 4.75 8.71
C ALA A 221 19.95 3.89 9.79
N ILE A 222 20.64 4.53 10.75
CA ILE A 222 21.48 3.83 11.74
C ILE A 222 20.66 2.85 12.59
N ASP A 223 19.54 3.31 13.17
CA ASP A 223 18.71 2.47 14.05
C ASP A 223 18.06 1.31 13.30
N SER A 224 17.49 1.57 12.12
CA SER A 224 16.87 0.54 11.27
C SER A 224 17.86 -0.56 10.88
N ARG A 225 19.10 -0.20 10.51
CA ARG A 225 20.15 -1.18 10.18
C ARG A 225 20.54 -2.03 11.39
N LEU A 226 20.74 -1.41 12.57
CA LEU A 226 21.04 -2.16 13.80
C LEU A 226 19.92 -3.14 14.16
N GLU A 227 18.66 -2.72 14.02
CA GLU A 227 17.50 -3.58 14.25
C GLU A 227 17.47 -4.76 13.26
N SER A 228 17.74 -4.51 11.98
CA SER A 228 17.84 -5.56 10.96
C SER A 228 18.95 -6.57 11.28
N TRP A 229 20.15 -6.10 11.62
CA TRP A 229 21.27 -6.98 11.97
C TRP A 229 21.05 -7.72 13.29
N ASN A 230 20.34 -7.11 14.25
CA ASN A 230 19.88 -7.78 15.46
C ASN A 230 18.97 -8.97 15.11
N ARG A 231 17.97 -8.76 14.24
CA ARG A 231 17.06 -9.82 13.79
C ARG A 231 17.81 -10.95 13.07
N ILE A 232 18.71 -10.61 12.15
CA ILE A 232 19.51 -11.61 11.41
C ILE A 232 20.40 -12.40 12.37
N SER A 233 21.06 -11.73 13.31
CA SER A 233 21.96 -12.40 14.24
C SER A 233 21.23 -13.30 15.25
N LEU A 234 19.99 -12.95 15.60
CA LEU A 234 19.09 -13.82 16.37
C LEU A 234 18.62 -15.03 15.56
N ALA A 235 18.24 -14.82 14.31
CA ALA A 235 17.74 -15.89 13.43
C ALA A 235 18.83 -16.90 13.04
N TYR A 236 20.09 -16.46 12.95
CA TYR A 236 21.21 -17.28 12.49
C TYR A 236 22.33 -17.34 13.55
N PRO A 237 22.26 -18.30 14.51
CA PRO A 237 23.30 -18.45 15.53
C PRO A 237 24.65 -18.90 14.95
N ASP A 238 24.64 -19.59 13.81
CA ASP A 238 25.85 -19.99 13.08
C ASP A 238 26.56 -18.78 12.43
N VAL A 239 27.88 -18.70 12.62
CA VAL A 239 28.70 -17.54 12.21
C VAL A 239 28.77 -17.39 10.70
N GLU A 240 28.97 -18.47 9.95
CA GLU A 240 29.14 -18.42 8.50
C GLU A 240 27.80 -18.09 7.81
N ARG A 241 26.72 -18.75 8.23
CA ARG A 241 25.37 -18.43 7.72
C ARG A 241 24.96 -17.00 8.07
N ARG A 242 25.24 -16.53 9.29
CA ARG A 242 24.95 -15.15 9.68
C ARG A 242 25.72 -14.14 8.83
N ARG A 243 27.00 -14.39 8.53
CA ARG A 243 27.80 -13.53 7.65
C ARG A 243 27.21 -13.43 6.25
N LEU A 244 26.79 -14.56 5.68
CA LEU A 244 26.14 -14.60 4.37
C LEU A 244 24.82 -13.80 4.38
N GLU A 245 23.99 -13.97 5.40
CA GLU A 245 22.72 -13.24 5.51
C GLU A 245 22.94 -11.74 5.78
N LEU A 246 23.91 -11.36 6.62
CA LEU A 246 24.26 -9.96 6.83
C LEU A 246 24.76 -9.30 5.55
N ALA A 247 25.58 -10.00 4.74
CA ALA A 247 26.09 -9.48 3.48
C ALA A 247 24.95 -9.07 2.53
N LYS A 248 23.85 -9.83 2.48
CA LYS A 248 22.67 -9.53 1.65
C LYS A 248 21.97 -8.22 1.99
N VAL A 249 22.08 -7.74 3.24
CA VAL A 249 21.33 -6.57 3.74
C VAL A 249 22.23 -5.33 3.86
N THR A 250 23.44 -5.37 3.28
CA THR A 250 24.49 -4.35 3.52
C THR A 250 24.93 -3.54 2.33
N VAL A 251 24.35 -3.78 1.15
CA VAL A 251 24.44 -2.77 0.07
C VAL A 251 23.60 -1.59 0.53
N HIS A 252 24.23 -0.41 0.61
CA HIS A 252 23.56 0.80 1.08
C HIS A 252 22.17 0.93 0.45
N PRO A 253 21.10 1.21 1.21
CA PRO A 253 19.98 1.93 0.64
C PRO A 253 20.55 3.28 0.21
N THR A 254 20.96 3.37 -1.06
CA THR A 254 21.01 4.64 -1.77
C THR A 254 19.66 5.30 -1.51
N PRO A 255 19.58 6.60 -1.17
CA PRO A 255 18.30 7.28 -1.07
C PRO A 255 17.50 6.96 -2.31
N THR A 256 16.39 6.25 -2.11
CA THR A 256 15.59 5.68 -3.19
C THR A 256 15.20 6.79 -4.15
N ARG A 257 15.69 6.75 -5.40
CA ARG A 257 14.95 7.36 -6.50
C ARG A 257 13.81 6.41 -6.78
N GLU A 258 12.71 6.59 -6.05
CA GLU A 258 11.68 5.56 -5.96
C GLU A 258 11.03 5.24 -7.31
N PHE A 259 11.11 6.12 -8.32
CA PHE A 259 10.29 5.99 -9.54
C PHE A 259 10.92 6.57 -10.84
N PRO A 260 12.08 6.09 -11.35
CA PRO A 260 12.54 6.52 -12.66
C PRO A 260 11.58 6.10 -13.76
N HIS A 261 11.54 6.91 -14.82
CA HIS A 261 10.78 6.60 -16.02
C HIS A 261 11.66 5.91 -17.07
N LEU A 262 11.21 4.77 -17.57
CA LEU A 262 11.78 4.05 -18.70
C LEU A 262 11.02 4.42 -19.97
N ASP A 263 11.70 5.02 -20.93
CA ASP A 263 11.17 5.21 -22.28
C ASP A 263 11.37 3.92 -23.07
N PHE A 264 10.32 3.38 -23.68
CA PHE A 264 10.36 2.18 -24.51
C PHE A 264 10.17 2.52 -25.97
N ASP A 265 10.94 1.87 -26.84
CA ASP A 265 10.66 1.75 -28.26
C ASP A 265 10.84 0.27 -28.60
N LEU A 266 9.73 -0.46 -28.64
CA LEU A 266 9.73 -1.90 -28.87
C LEU A 266 10.17 -2.26 -30.30
N ASP A 267 10.36 -1.30 -31.21
CA ASP A 267 10.92 -1.55 -32.55
C ASP A 267 12.43 -1.41 -32.64
N THR A 268 13.07 -1.01 -31.54
CA THR A 268 14.53 -0.88 -31.45
C THR A 268 15.15 -1.99 -30.59
N VAL A 269 16.46 -2.20 -30.73
CA VAL A 269 17.20 -3.03 -29.78
C VAL A 269 17.42 -2.20 -28.51
N PRO A 270 16.92 -2.63 -27.34
CA PRO A 270 17.06 -1.87 -26.11
C PRO A 270 18.53 -1.84 -25.67
N ALA A 271 18.96 -0.71 -25.13
CA ALA A 271 20.22 -0.59 -24.41
C ALA A 271 19.95 -0.39 -22.90
N PRO A 272 20.85 -0.85 -22.02
CA PRO A 272 20.81 -0.48 -20.61
C PRO A 272 20.78 1.04 -20.46
N MET A 273 20.00 1.54 -19.51
CA MET A 273 20.02 2.98 -19.24
C MET A 273 21.37 3.37 -18.62
N PRO A 274 22.07 4.39 -19.17
CA PRO A 274 23.41 4.75 -18.72
C PRO A 274 23.42 5.30 -17.28
N ASP A 275 22.30 5.89 -16.84
CA ASP A 275 22.19 6.62 -15.57
C ASP A 275 21.30 5.91 -14.54
N ILE A 276 21.07 4.59 -14.68
CA ILE A 276 20.48 3.84 -13.58
C ILE A 276 21.52 3.74 -12.47
N GLU A 277 21.25 4.44 -11.37
CA GLU A 277 21.99 4.32 -10.13
C GLU A 277 22.05 2.86 -9.67
N ALA A 278 23.06 2.53 -8.88
CA ALA A 278 23.16 1.20 -8.29
C ALA A 278 21.91 0.92 -7.41
N PHE A 279 21.16 -0.10 -7.81
CA PHE A 279 19.98 -0.60 -7.12
C PHE A 279 20.15 -2.08 -6.77
N ASN A 280 19.50 -2.49 -5.69
CA ASN A 280 19.41 -3.89 -5.24
C ASN A 280 18.08 -4.52 -5.63
N GLU A 281 17.04 -3.71 -5.77
CA GLU A 281 15.70 -4.18 -6.07
C GLU A 281 15.06 -3.33 -7.16
N VAL A 282 14.35 -4.01 -8.06
CA VAL A 282 13.52 -3.36 -9.08
C VAL A 282 12.15 -3.99 -9.12
N ALA A 283 11.10 -3.17 -9.11
CA ALA A 283 9.75 -3.63 -9.43
C ALA A 283 9.31 -3.09 -10.79
N LEU A 284 8.76 -3.99 -11.61
CA LEU A 284 8.13 -3.67 -12.88
C LEU A 284 6.61 -3.80 -12.69
N GLY A 285 5.87 -2.81 -13.21
CA GLY A 285 4.41 -2.79 -13.16
C GLY A 285 3.76 -3.90 -13.99
N ASP A 286 2.48 -3.70 -14.30
CA ASP A 286 1.65 -4.61 -15.10
C ASP A 286 2.30 -4.94 -16.46
N MET A 287 2.46 -6.22 -16.80
CA MET A 287 3.06 -6.63 -18.08
C MET A 287 2.05 -6.84 -19.20
N HIS A 288 0.75 -6.94 -18.89
CA HIS A 288 -0.33 -7.23 -19.81
C HIS A 288 -0.06 -8.37 -20.81
N GLY A 289 0.60 -9.45 -20.37
CA GLY A 289 0.98 -10.57 -21.25
C GLY A 289 2.05 -10.23 -22.28
N ASN A 290 2.71 -9.07 -22.17
CA ASN A 290 3.64 -8.57 -23.18
C ASN A 290 5.08 -9.06 -22.94
N CYS A 291 5.38 -10.23 -23.51
CA CYS A 291 6.73 -10.81 -23.53
C CYS A 291 7.82 -9.87 -24.08
N GLU A 292 7.52 -9.07 -25.11
CA GLU A 292 8.47 -8.11 -25.68
C GLU A 292 8.82 -7.01 -24.67
N LEU A 293 7.81 -6.46 -24.00
CA LEU A 293 7.98 -5.43 -22.98
C LEU A 293 8.78 -5.95 -21.78
N LEU A 294 8.51 -7.16 -21.30
CA LEU A 294 9.30 -7.75 -20.22
C LEU A 294 10.78 -7.86 -20.60
N LEU A 295 11.10 -8.41 -21.79
CA LEU A 295 12.47 -8.52 -22.27
C LEU A 295 13.16 -7.17 -22.41
N HIS A 296 12.48 -6.17 -22.98
CA HIS A 296 12.99 -4.81 -23.08
C HIS A 296 13.27 -4.18 -21.72
N SER A 297 12.36 -4.37 -20.77
CA SER A 297 12.50 -3.84 -19.41
C SER A 297 13.73 -4.43 -18.74
N LEU A 298 13.91 -5.75 -18.80
CA LEU A 298 15.04 -6.47 -18.22
C LEU A 298 16.40 -5.99 -18.76
N VAL A 299 16.47 -5.67 -20.06
CA VAL A 299 17.69 -5.10 -20.67
C VAL A 299 17.91 -3.67 -20.23
N LYS A 300 16.86 -2.83 -20.25
CA LYS A 300 16.96 -1.41 -19.84
C LYS A 300 17.40 -1.24 -18.40
N VAL A 301 16.91 -2.09 -17.49
CA VAL A 301 17.32 -2.06 -16.08
C VAL A 301 18.64 -2.79 -15.80
N GLY A 302 19.27 -3.38 -16.82
CA GLY A 302 20.56 -4.05 -16.69
C GLY A 302 20.51 -5.35 -15.88
N LEU A 303 19.35 -6.02 -15.81
CA LEU A 303 19.25 -7.37 -15.25
C LEU A 303 19.69 -8.44 -16.26
N VAL A 304 19.50 -8.14 -17.55
CA VAL A 304 19.82 -9.02 -18.67
C VAL A 304 20.63 -8.24 -19.71
N ARG A 305 21.58 -8.92 -20.36
CA ARG A 305 22.26 -8.40 -21.55
C ARG A 305 21.92 -9.18 -22.81
N ILE A 306 21.94 -8.48 -23.93
CA ILE A 306 21.87 -9.07 -25.26
C ILE A 306 23.27 -9.55 -25.66
N ARG A 307 23.41 -10.86 -25.87
CA ARG A 307 24.65 -11.52 -26.31
C ARG A 307 24.77 -11.62 -27.82
N ASP A 308 23.64 -11.83 -28.49
CA ASP A 308 23.57 -12.03 -29.93
C ASP A 308 22.39 -11.22 -30.47
N ASN A 309 22.71 -10.09 -31.10
CA ASN A 309 21.72 -9.19 -31.69
C ASN A 309 20.91 -9.87 -32.80
N SER A 310 21.52 -10.78 -33.57
CA SER A 310 20.80 -11.49 -34.62
C SER A 310 19.78 -12.46 -34.02
N ALA A 311 20.18 -13.21 -32.99
CA ALA A 311 19.26 -14.09 -32.27
C ALA A 311 18.15 -13.30 -31.55
N TRP A 312 18.46 -12.14 -30.98
CA TRP A 312 17.49 -11.23 -30.37
C TRP A 312 16.43 -10.79 -31.38
N LEU A 313 16.85 -10.23 -32.52
CA LEU A 313 15.93 -9.76 -33.56
C LEU A 313 15.07 -10.90 -34.10
N ALA A 314 15.65 -12.10 -34.28
CA ALA A 314 14.91 -13.28 -34.71
C ALA A 314 13.90 -13.76 -33.65
N ALA A 315 14.24 -13.73 -32.36
CA ALA A 315 13.32 -14.08 -31.27
C ALA A 315 12.19 -13.04 -31.16
N GLN A 316 12.51 -11.76 -31.26
CA GLN A 316 11.56 -10.65 -31.25
C GLN A 316 10.58 -10.75 -32.43
N GLN A 317 11.05 -11.10 -33.62
CA GLN A 317 10.17 -11.32 -34.77
C GLN A 317 9.18 -12.47 -34.53
N LEU A 318 9.59 -13.56 -33.85
CA LEU A 318 8.67 -14.65 -33.50
C LEU A 318 7.62 -14.21 -32.47
N ILE A 319 7.99 -13.36 -31.51
CA ILE A 319 7.04 -12.75 -30.57
C ILE A 319 6.02 -11.87 -31.32
N LYS A 320 6.47 -11.04 -32.26
CA LYS A 320 5.59 -10.21 -33.09
C LYS A 320 4.62 -11.06 -33.91
N ASN A 321 5.11 -12.12 -34.55
CA ASN A 321 4.27 -12.99 -35.36
C ASN A 321 3.17 -13.69 -34.53
N VAL A 322 3.46 -14.13 -33.29
CA VAL A 322 2.43 -14.76 -32.44
C VAL A 322 1.35 -13.77 -31.97
N ALA A 323 1.59 -12.45 -32.11
CA ALA A 323 0.55 -11.45 -31.88
C ALA A 323 -0.54 -11.46 -32.95
N ASP A 324 -0.26 -11.96 -34.15
CA ASP A 324 -1.14 -11.88 -35.32
C ASP A 324 -1.55 -13.27 -35.85
N THR A 325 -0.68 -14.27 -35.72
CA THR A 325 -0.93 -15.64 -36.19
C THR A 325 -0.75 -16.66 -35.08
N PRO A 326 -1.58 -17.73 -35.02
CA PRO A 326 -1.37 -18.83 -34.08
C PRO A 326 0.04 -19.42 -34.23
N ALA A 327 0.78 -19.52 -33.13
CA ALA A 327 2.11 -20.11 -33.14
C ALA A 327 2.03 -21.64 -33.28
N SER A 328 2.97 -22.22 -34.02
CA SER A 328 3.20 -23.66 -34.04
C SER A 328 4.23 -24.10 -32.98
N ALA A 329 4.20 -25.37 -32.59
CA ALA A 329 5.20 -25.93 -31.68
C ALA A 329 6.64 -25.83 -32.22
N LYS A 330 6.82 -25.88 -33.54
CA LYS A 330 8.13 -25.68 -34.19
C LYS A 330 8.64 -24.26 -33.99
N GLU A 331 7.77 -23.25 -34.13
CA GLU A 331 8.12 -21.85 -33.91
C GLU A 331 8.41 -21.56 -32.44
N TYR A 332 7.63 -22.13 -31.53
CA TYR A 332 7.89 -22.02 -30.10
C TYR A 332 9.26 -22.60 -29.72
N ARG A 333 9.59 -23.82 -30.16
CA ARG A 333 10.91 -24.43 -29.90
C ARG A 333 12.04 -23.61 -30.52
N ARG A 334 11.84 -23.05 -31.72
CA ARG A 334 12.77 -22.11 -32.35
C ARG A 334 12.96 -20.85 -31.51
N PHE A 335 11.87 -20.27 -31.00
CA PHE A 335 11.92 -19.12 -30.10
C PHE A 335 12.74 -19.42 -28.86
N ARG A 336 12.49 -20.55 -28.17
CA ARG A 336 13.25 -20.94 -26.96
C ARG A 336 14.75 -21.09 -27.23
N ALA A 337 15.12 -21.69 -28.36
CA ALA A 337 16.52 -21.83 -28.77
C ALA A 337 17.17 -20.46 -29.10
N LEU A 338 16.43 -19.55 -29.74
CA LEU A 338 16.91 -18.20 -30.03
C LEU A 338 17.04 -17.38 -28.76
N LEU A 339 16.07 -17.44 -27.85
CA LEU A 339 16.09 -16.74 -26.55
C LEU A 339 17.32 -17.13 -25.73
N ALA A 340 17.64 -18.43 -25.66
CA ALA A 340 18.81 -18.94 -24.94
C ALA A 340 20.14 -18.35 -25.45
N LYS A 341 20.23 -18.09 -26.76
CA LYS A 341 21.38 -17.44 -27.42
C LYS A 341 21.35 -15.93 -27.28
N ALA A 342 20.18 -15.33 -27.46
CA ALA A 342 19.97 -13.89 -27.50
C ALA A 342 20.32 -13.21 -26.18
N ILE A 343 19.91 -13.79 -25.04
CA ILE A 343 19.99 -13.10 -23.75
C ILE A 343 20.79 -13.87 -22.69
N MET A 344 21.42 -13.14 -21.77
CA MET A 344 22.08 -13.65 -20.56
C MET A 344 21.65 -12.84 -19.35
N VAL A 345 21.36 -13.49 -18.23
CA VAL A 345 21.29 -12.81 -16.93
C VAL A 345 22.68 -12.26 -16.60
N GLU A 346 22.75 -10.99 -16.22
CA GLU A 346 24.03 -10.37 -15.85
C GLU A 346 24.52 -10.95 -14.51
N PRO A 347 25.81 -11.30 -14.36
CA PRO A 347 26.31 -11.87 -13.11
C PRO A 347 26.07 -10.98 -11.89
N ALA A 348 26.15 -9.65 -12.06
CA ALA A 348 25.86 -8.69 -11.01
C ALA A 348 24.37 -8.63 -10.64
N ALA A 349 23.47 -9.08 -11.52
CA ALA A 349 22.04 -9.11 -11.28
C ALA A 349 21.59 -10.27 -10.39
N VAL A 350 22.40 -11.32 -10.22
CA VAL A 350 22.06 -12.49 -9.37
C VAL A 350 21.86 -12.11 -7.89
N GLN A 351 22.49 -11.02 -7.44
CA GLN A 351 22.30 -10.48 -6.08
C GLN A 351 21.14 -9.48 -5.99
N LYS A 352 20.54 -9.12 -7.12
CA LYS A 352 19.42 -8.19 -7.18
C LYS A 352 18.10 -8.95 -7.13
N LYS A 353 17.07 -8.29 -6.61
CA LYS A 353 15.69 -8.77 -6.59
C LYS A 353 14.89 -8.09 -7.70
N LEU A 354 14.20 -8.88 -8.52
CA LEU A 354 13.18 -8.41 -9.45
C LEU A 354 11.80 -8.69 -8.86
N VAL A 355 10.88 -7.72 -8.92
CA VAL A 355 9.47 -7.91 -8.57
C VAL A 355 8.62 -7.64 -9.80
N LEU A 356 7.80 -8.59 -10.19
CA LEU A 356 6.84 -8.46 -11.28
C LEU A 356 5.45 -8.28 -10.68
N LEU A 357 4.83 -7.11 -10.88
CA LEU A 357 3.57 -6.73 -10.23
C LEU A 357 2.32 -7.35 -10.87
N GLY A 358 2.45 -8.56 -11.41
CA GLY A 358 1.35 -9.35 -11.97
C GLY A 358 0.99 -9.03 -13.41
N ASP A 359 -0.14 -9.59 -13.86
CA ASP A 359 -0.66 -9.53 -15.24
C ASP A 359 0.39 -10.01 -16.26
N LEU A 360 1.14 -11.02 -15.81
CA LEU A 360 2.08 -11.75 -16.64
C LEU A 360 1.32 -12.68 -17.58
N LEU A 361 0.45 -13.53 -17.06
CA LEU A 361 -0.20 -14.59 -17.85
C LEU A 361 -1.70 -14.35 -18.00
N ALA A 362 -2.29 -14.92 -19.04
CA ALA A 362 -3.71 -14.82 -19.36
C ALA A 362 -4.24 -13.38 -19.58
N ASP A 363 -3.42 -12.54 -20.19
CA ASP A 363 -3.75 -11.17 -20.58
C ASP A 363 -3.87 -11.02 -22.14
N ARG A 364 -3.84 -9.80 -22.65
CA ARG A 364 -4.23 -9.33 -23.99
C ARG A 364 -3.22 -9.61 -25.11
N ARG A 365 -1.94 -9.88 -24.80
CA ARG A 365 -0.85 -9.92 -25.80
C ARG A 365 -0.15 -11.27 -25.90
N HIS A 366 0.40 -11.57 -27.08
CA HIS A 366 1.25 -12.74 -27.37
C HIS A 366 0.64 -14.09 -26.97
N ASN A 367 1.42 -14.99 -26.35
CA ASN A 367 1.06 -16.35 -25.93
C ASN A 367 1.80 -16.66 -24.62
N ASP A 368 1.08 -17.17 -23.62
CA ASP A 368 1.62 -17.41 -22.26
C ASP A 368 2.84 -18.33 -22.25
N LEU A 369 2.95 -19.28 -23.19
CA LEU A 369 4.09 -20.19 -23.26
C LEU A 369 5.40 -19.46 -23.58
N TYR A 370 5.33 -18.36 -24.34
CA TYR A 370 6.50 -17.55 -24.69
C TYR A 370 6.98 -16.76 -23.48
N LEU A 371 6.06 -16.20 -22.69
CA LEU A 371 6.41 -15.50 -21.46
C LEU A 371 6.98 -16.44 -20.42
N LEU A 372 6.38 -17.63 -20.24
CA LEU A 372 6.92 -18.68 -19.36
C LEU A 372 8.35 -19.06 -19.75
N ALA A 373 8.67 -19.14 -21.04
CA ALA A 373 10.05 -19.41 -21.49
C ALA A 373 11.04 -18.28 -21.14
N VAL A 374 10.58 -17.02 -21.04
CA VAL A 374 11.40 -15.92 -20.50
C VAL A 374 11.64 -16.10 -19.01
N LEU A 375 10.60 -16.38 -18.22
CA LEU A 375 10.74 -16.65 -16.79
C LEU A 375 11.66 -17.85 -16.53
N ASP A 376 11.50 -18.92 -17.31
CA ASP A 376 12.36 -20.11 -17.32
C ASP A 376 13.83 -19.75 -17.53
N ARG A 377 14.10 -18.82 -18.46
CA ARG A 377 15.45 -18.33 -18.74
C ARG A 377 16.04 -17.52 -17.59
N LEU A 378 15.23 -16.73 -16.89
CA LEU A 378 15.64 -15.96 -15.71
C LEU A 378 15.96 -16.89 -14.54
N HIS A 379 15.09 -17.89 -14.31
CA HIS A 379 15.29 -18.92 -13.29
C HIS A 379 16.58 -19.71 -13.52
N ASP A 380 16.80 -20.22 -14.73
CA ASP A 380 18.03 -20.94 -15.10
C ASP A 380 19.28 -20.03 -15.00
N GLY A 381 19.11 -18.71 -15.08
CA GLY A 381 20.16 -17.72 -14.87
C GLY A 381 20.42 -17.34 -13.41
N GLY A 382 19.66 -17.89 -12.46
CA GLY A 382 19.80 -17.65 -11.03
C GLY A 382 19.32 -16.27 -10.57
N LEU A 383 18.54 -15.55 -11.39
CA LEU A 383 17.98 -14.27 -10.97
C LEU A 383 16.93 -14.50 -9.87
N ALA A 384 17.03 -13.77 -8.77
CA ALA A 384 15.99 -13.77 -7.73
C ALA A 384 14.82 -12.91 -8.18
N TYR A 385 13.62 -13.47 -8.26
CA TYR A 385 12.42 -12.71 -8.57
C TYR A 385 11.18 -13.17 -7.80
N ASP A 386 10.27 -12.23 -7.59
CA ASP A 386 8.92 -12.47 -7.10
C ASP A 386 7.90 -12.07 -8.18
N ILE A 387 6.78 -12.78 -8.22
CA ILE A 387 5.60 -12.45 -9.02
C ILE A 387 4.46 -12.21 -8.05
N THR A 388 3.85 -11.02 -8.03
CA THR A 388 2.64 -10.81 -7.24
C THR A 388 1.41 -11.31 -8.00
N LEU A 389 0.57 -12.10 -7.35
CA LEU A 389 -0.65 -12.65 -7.92
C LEU A 389 -1.60 -11.55 -8.41
N SER A 390 -1.94 -11.57 -9.70
CA SER A 390 -2.99 -10.73 -10.29
C SER A 390 -4.29 -11.45 -10.59
N ASN A 391 -5.28 -10.67 -11.03
CA ASN A 391 -6.54 -11.20 -11.54
C ASN A 391 -6.36 -12.01 -12.84
N HIS A 392 -5.46 -11.61 -13.74
CA HIS A 392 -5.15 -12.38 -14.95
C HIS A 392 -4.34 -13.63 -14.62
N ASP A 393 -3.31 -13.51 -13.78
CA ASP A 393 -2.53 -14.64 -13.28
C ASP A 393 -3.45 -15.71 -12.64
N ALA A 394 -4.47 -15.29 -11.90
CA ALA A 394 -5.47 -16.20 -11.35
C ALA A 394 -6.21 -17.02 -12.42
N GLN A 395 -6.53 -16.43 -13.58
CA GLN A 395 -7.16 -17.15 -14.70
C GLN A 395 -6.25 -18.25 -15.26
N PHE A 396 -4.94 -17.95 -15.39
CA PHE A 396 -3.95 -18.94 -15.81
C PHE A 396 -3.86 -20.11 -14.82
N ILE A 397 -3.93 -19.83 -13.51
CA ILE A 397 -3.92 -20.86 -12.47
C ILE A 397 -5.18 -21.74 -12.54
N HIS A 398 -6.36 -21.12 -12.72
CA HIS A 398 -7.62 -21.87 -12.94
C HIS A 398 -7.57 -22.73 -14.20
N TYR A 399 -6.97 -22.22 -15.27
CA TYR A 399 -6.75 -22.97 -16.50
C TYR A 399 -5.87 -24.21 -16.27
N LEU A 400 -4.72 -24.07 -15.62
CA LEU A 400 -3.85 -25.22 -15.32
C LEU A 400 -4.53 -26.22 -14.37
N ALA A 401 -5.22 -25.73 -13.34
CA ALA A 401 -5.94 -26.55 -12.38
C ALA A 401 -7.05 -27.38 -13.05
N SER A 402 -7.87 -26.77 -13.90
CA SER A 402 -8.99 -27.43 -14.58
C SER A 402 -8.55 -28.43 -15.65
N ASN A 403 -7.35 -28.25 -16.21
CA ASN A 403 -6.75 -29.17 -17.18
C ASN A 403 -5.76 -30.16 -16.55
N ASN A 404 -5.60 -30.13 -15.22
CA ASN A 404 -4.73 -31.08 -14.53
C ASN A 404 -5.26 -32.51 -14.69
N GLY A 405 -4.40 -33.44 -15.07
CA GLY A 405 -4.77 -34.83 -15.32
C GLY A 405 -5.59 -35.09 -16.59
N VAL A 406 -5.83 -34.07 -17.44
CA VAL A 406 -6.44 -34.30 -18.76
C VAL A 406 -5.47 -35.13 -19.62
N PRO A 407 -5.89 -36.33 -20.10
CA PRO A 407 -5.10 -37.18 -20.99
C PRO A 407 -4.68 -36.48 -22.29
N GLU A 408 -3.59 -36.94 -22.90
CA GLU A 408 -3.04 -36.34 -24.13
C GLU A 408 -3.99 -36.44 -25.34
N ASP A 409 -4.86 -37.45 -25.39
CA ASP A 409 -5.87 -37.66 -26.44
C ASP A 409 -7.12 -36.77 -26.28
N ARG A 410 -7.25 -36.06 -25.15
CA ARG A 410 -8.34 -35.12 -24.90
C ARG A 410 -7.87 -33.67 -24.98
N PRO A 411 -8.66 -32.76 -25.57
CA PRO A 411 -8.29 -31.35 -25.64
C PRO A 411 -8.37 -30.70 -24.26
N TYR A 412 -7.44 -29.79 -23.98
CA TYR A 412 -7.56 -28.82 -22.90
C TYR A 412 -8.73 -27.86 -23.18
N GLN A 413 -9.35 -27.35 -22.10
CA GLN A 413 -10.53 -26.49 -22.15
C GLN A 413 -10.31 -25.21 -21.33
N LEU A 414 -10.86 -24.10 -21.82
CA LEU A 414 -10.88 -22.81 -21.10
C LEU A 414 -12.04 -22.79 -20.09
N ARG A 415 -11.93 -23.57 -19.00
CA ARG A 415 -12.94 -23.64 -17.94
C ARG A 415 -12.61 -22.70 -16.80
N GLY A 416 -13.65 -22.08 -16.22
CA GLY A 416 -13.51 -21.23 -15.03
C GLY A 416 -12.80 -19.91 -15.30
N ILE A 417 -12.78 -19.45 -16.56
CA ILE A 417 -12.23 -18.15 -16.92
C ILE A 417 -13.33 -17.10 -16.79
N SER A 418 -13.19 -16.18 -15.84
CA SER A 418 -14.15 -15.10 -15.60
C SER A 418 -13.84 -13.83 -16.39
N ILE A 419 -12.61 -13.68 -16.87
CA ILE A 419 -12.20 -12.52 -17.67
C ILE A 419 -12.54 -12.76 -19.15
N GLY A 420 -13.20 -11.76 -19.76
CA GLY A 420 -13.67 -11.84 -21.15
C GLY A 420 -12.57 -12.17 -22.17
N PRO A 421 -12.91 -12.81 -23.32
CA PRO A 421 -11.93 -13.31 -24.26
C PRO A 421 -10.94 -12.27 -24.81
N ALA A 422 -11.40 -11.05 -25.09
CA ALA A 422 -10.52 -9.98 -25.58
C ALA A 422 -9.43 -9.57 -24.59
N GLN A 423 -9.60 -9.92 -23.31
CA GLN A 423 -8.70 -9.59 -22.21
C GLN A 423 -7.83 -10.81 -21.82
N THR A 424 -8.07 -12.01 -22.38
CA THR A 424 -7.33 -13.27 -22.09
C THR A 424 -6.74 -13.92 -23.34
N VAL A 425 -6.41 -13.12 -24.36
CA VAL A 425 -5.93 -13.58 -25.68
C VAL A 425 -4.70 -14.49 -25.58
N SER A 426 -3.75 -14.16 -24.71
CA SER A 426 -2.54 -14.95 -24.47
C SER A 426 -2.82 -16.38 -24.01
N LEU A 427 -3.84 -16.55 -23.15
CA LEU A 427 -4.29 -17.84 -22.64
C LEU A 427 -5.05 -18.64 -23.71
N GLN A 428 -5.86 -17.98 -24.53
CA GLN A 428 -6.54 -18.63 -25.66
C GLN A 428 -5.53 -19.22 -26.64
N ARG A 429 -4.50 -18.45 -27.00
CA ARG A 429 -3.43 -18.90 -27.88
C ARG A 429 -2.59 -20.01 -27.24
N LEU A 430 -2.36 -19.96 -25.93
CA LEU A 430 -1.76 -21.07 -25.22
C LEU A 430 -2.63 -22.33 -25.38
N ASN A 431 -3.93 -22.22 -25.14
CA ASN A 431 -4.86 -23.34 -25.22
C ASN A 431 -4.93 -23.94 -26.63
N GLU A 432 -4.96 -23.09 -27.67
CA GLU A 432 -4.85 -23.52 -29.06
C GLU A 432 -3.57 -24.32 -29.30
N LEU A 433 -2.41 -23.78 -28.88
CA LEU A 433 -1.11 -24.44 -29.05
C LEU A 433 -1.03 -25.78 -28.29
N MET A 434 -1.56 -25.86 -27.07
CA MET A 434 -1.61 -27.11 -26.27
C MET A 434 -2.51 -28.18 -26.88
N ASN A 435 -3.47 -27.78 -27.71
CA ASN A 435 -4.38 -28.69 -28.41
C ASN A 435 -3.87 -29.07 -29.80
N GLN A 436 -3.09 -28.20 -30.44
CA GLN A 436 -2.39 -28.49 -31.70
C GLN A 436 -1.20 -29.45 -31.50
N ASP A 437 -0.43 -29.27 -30.42
CA ASP A 437 0.69 -30.16 -30.06
C ASP A 437 0.64 -30.54 -28.56
N PRO A 438 -0.05 -31.64 -28.21
CA PRO A 438 -0.13 -32.13 -26.84
C PRO A 438 1.24 -32.45 -26.19
N SER A 439 2.30 -32.66 -26.98
CA SER A 439 3.64 -32.94 -26.43
C SER A 439 4.21 -31.76 -25.62
N LEU A 440 3.73 -30.54 -25.87
CA LEU A 440 4.13 -29.35 -25.12
C LEU A 440 3.49 -29.26 -23.73
N ARG A 441 2.44 -30.04 -23.43
CA ARG A 441 1.72 -29.95 -22.15
C ARG A 441 2.60 -30.30 -20.95
N ARG A 442 3.55 -31.21 -21.12
CA ARG A 442 4.53 -31.54 -20.09
C ARG A 442 5.49 -30.38 -19.86
N GLU A 443 6.04 -29.83 -20.94
CA GLU A 443 6.93 -28.67 -20.89
C GLU A 443 6.26 -27.44 -20.23
N LEU A 444 4.98 -27.18 -20.55
CA LEU A 444 4.17 -26.16 -19.89
C LEU A 444 4.12 -26.35 -18.38
N ARG A 445 3.79 -27.56 -17.91
CA ARG A 445 3.69 -27.85 -16.47
C ARG A 445 5.03 -27.75 -15.77
N ASP A 446 6.09 -28.25 -16.39
CA ASP A 446 7.44 -28.21 -15.83
C ASP A 446 7.94 -26.76 -15.68
N MET A 447 7.77 -25.93 -16.71
CA MET A 447 8.11 -24.50 -16.66
C MET A 447 7.25 -23.75 -15.63
N ALA A 448 5.93 -23.96 -15.64
CA ALA A 448 5.04 -23.32 -14.67
C ALA A 448 5.43 -23.70 -13.23
N SER A 449 5.73 -24.96 -12.97
CA SER A 449 6.16 -25.43 -11.65
C SER A 449 7.46 -24.79 -11.18
N ARG A 450 8.49 -24.74 -12.03
CA ARG A 450 9.84 -24.32 -11.61
C ARG A 450 10.09 -22.82 -11.70
N ALA A 451 9.54 -22.16 -12.71
CA ALA A 451 9.83 -20.77 -13.04
C ALA A 451 8.67 -19.80 -12.75
N TYR A 452 7.47 -20.29 -12.44
CA TYR A 452 6.33 -19.44 -12.10
C TYR A 452 5.85 -19.66 -10.67
N PHE A 453 5.31 -20.85 -10.35
CA PHE A 453 4.67 -21.09 -9.06
C PHE A 453 5.58 -20.89 -7.85
N GLY A 454 6.86 -21.30 -7.92
CA GLY A 454 7.81 -21.08 -6.82
C GLY A 454 8.10 -19.60 -6.52
N HIS A 455 7.88 -18.72 -7.49
CA HIS A 455 8.12 -17.27 -7.39
C HIS A 455 6.83 -16.49 -7.16
N LEU A 456 5.66 -17.13 -7.27
CA LEU A 456 4.36 -16.48 -7.09
C LEU A 456 4.08 -16.18 -5.61
N LYS A 457 3.65 -14.96 -5.32
CA LYS A 457 3.35 -14.42 -3.99
C LYS A 457 1.96 -13.79 -4.02
N ALA A 458 1.20 -13.89 -2.93
CA ALA A 458 -0.02 -13.10 -2.81
C ALA A 458 0.34 -11.60 -2.69
N VAL A 459 1.33 -11.31 -1.85
CA VAL A 459 1.98 -10.00 -1.68
C VAL A 459 3.47 -10.20 -1.41
N SER A 460 4.35 -9.27 -1.81
CA SER A 460 5.80 -9.31 -1.50
C SER A 460 6.21 -8.10 -0.65
N THR A 461 7.43 -8.03 -0.14
CA THR A 461 7.97 -6.87 0.59
C THR A 461 9.24 -6.36 -0.05
N THR A 462 9.54 -5.06 0.09
CA THR A 462 10.88 -4.54 -0.19
C THR A 462 11.93 -5.26 0.65
N THR A 463 13.17 -5.24 0.19
CA THR A 463 14.32 -5.85 0.86
C THR A 463 14.55 -5.25 2.25
N ASP A 464 14.20 -3.97 2.45
CA ASP A 464 14.23 -3.30 3.76
C ASP A 464 12.97 -3.55 4.63
N GLY A 465 11.95 -4.20 4.06
CA GLY A 465 10.69 -4.54 4.72
C GLY A 465 9.75 -3.37 5.01
N ARG A 466 10.04 -2.17 4.48
CA ARG A 466 9.28 -0.94 4.79
C ARG A 466 8.10 -0.73 3.88
N LYS A 467 8.17 -1.22 2.64
CA LYS A 467 7.05 -1.20 1.68
C LYS A 467 6.66 -2.63 1.34
N PHE A 468 5.46 -2.79 0.83
CA PHE A 468 5.04 -4.08 0.28
C PHE A 468 4.52 -3.93 -1.15
N TYR A 469 4.63 -5.02 -1.89
CA TYR A 469 4.22 -5.14 -3.28
C TYR A 469 2.94 -5.94 -3.36
N ALA A 470 2.01 -5.45 -4.17
CA ALA A 470 0.79 -6.16 -4.52
C ALA A 470 0.46 -5.89 -5.99
N HIS A 471 -0.33 -6.75 -6.62
CA HIS A 471 -0.80 -6.46 -7.97
C HIS A 471 -1.80 -5.29 -7.94
N ALA A 472 -2.89 -5.45 -7.19
CA ALA A 472 -3.89 -4.42 -6.98
C ALA A 472 -3.60 -3.59 -5.72
N VAL A 473 -4.34 -2.48 -5.54
CA VAL A 473 -4.24 -1.68 -4.32
C VAL A 473 -4.73 -2.52 -3.13
N VAL A 474 -3.82 -2.80 -2.19
CA VAL A 474 -4.12 -3.52 -0.94
C VAL A 474 -4.00 -2.54 0.22
N ASN A 475 -5.13 -2.20 0.82
CA ASN A 475 -5.17 -1.36 2.02
C ASN A 475 -5.03 -2.22 3.29
N GLU A 476 -5.04 -1.55 4.45
CA GLU A 476 -5.05 -2.20 5.77
C GLU A 476 -6.15 -3.26 5.94
N SER A 477 -7.37 -3.00 5.44
CA SER A 477 -8.50 -3.94 5.58
C SER A 477 -8.25 -5.23 4.83
N ILE A 478 -7.88 -5.15 3.55
CA ILE A 478 -7.60 -6.31 2.71
C ILE A 478 -6.39 -7.07 3.28
N PHE A 479 -5.36 -6.37 3.74
CA PHE A 479 -4.20 -7.00 4.37
C PHE A 479 -4.59 -7.74 5.67
N THR A 480 -5.43 -7.14 6.50
CA THR A 480 -5.92 -7.76 7.74
C THR A 480 -6.79 -8.98 7.44
N ASP A 481 -7.63 -8.89 6.41
CA ASP A 481 -8.46 -10.01 5.97
C ASP A 481 -7.60 -11.15 5.39
N LEU A 482 -6.52 -10.84 4.66
CA LEU A 482 -5.52 -11.83 4.23
C LEU A 482 -4.86 -12.51 5.43
N CYS A 483 -4.44 -11.75 6.43
CA CYS A 483 -3.91 -12.30 7.68
C CYS A 483 -4.92 -13.25 8.33
N ARG A 484 -6.19 -12.84 8.45
CA ARG A 484 -7.24 -13.67 9.03
C ARG A 484 -7.48 -14.96 8.24
N GLN A 485 -7.52 -14.88 6.91
CA GLN A 485 -7.68 -16.05 6.04
C GLN A 485 -6.49 -17.02 6.13
N ALA A 486 -5.29 -16.48 6.29
CA ALA A 486 -4.08 -17.26 6.50
C ALA A 486 -3.92 -17.78 7.95
N GLY A 487 -4.85 -17.45 8.86
CA GLY A 487 -4.81 -17.86 10.27
C GLY A 487 -3.74 -17.14 11.10
N ILE A 488 -3.36 -15.92 10.70
CA ILE A 488 -2.30 -15.11 11.31
C ILE A 488 -2.89 -14.15 12.35
N SER A 489 -2.20 -14.00 13.48
CA SER A 489 -2.59 -13.05 14.53
C SER A 489 -2.29 -11.60 14.13
N GLU A 490 -3.22 -10.69 14.44
CA GLU A 490 -3.07 -9.23 14.21
C GLU A 490 -1.87 -8.61 14.95
N ALA A 491 -1.32 -9.26 15.98
CA ALA A 491 -0.16 -8.77 16.72
C ALA A 491 1.19 -9.02 16.03
N GLN A 492 1.20 -9.70 14.89
CA GLN A 492 2.43 -10.11 14.22
C GLN A 492 2.99 -9.01 13.30
N PRO A 493 4.32 -8.74 13.31
CA PRO A 493 4.90 -7.71 12.45
C PRO A 493 4.67 -7.97 10.96
N GLY A 494 4.40 -6.91 10.20
CA GLY A 494 4.01 -6.94 8.79
C GLY A 494 4.86 -7.85 7.90
N VAL A 495 6.19 -7.76 7.96
CA VAL A 495 7.09 -8.62 7.15
C VAL A 495 6.93 -10.10 7.47
N ALA A 496 6.80 -10.45 8.75
CA ALA A 496 6.58 -11.84 9.16
C ALA A 496 5.18 -12.30 8.75
N ALA A 497 4.18 -11.42 8.83
CA ALA A 497 2.83 -11.69 8.32
C ALA A 497 2.86 -11.99 6.81
N VAL A 498 3.54 -11.18 6.00
CA VAL A 498 3.69 -11.42 4.54
C VAL A 498 4.31 -12.78 4.25
N GLN A 499 5.34 -13.19 5.00
CA GLN A 499 5.95 -14.52 4.84
C GLN A 499 4.95 -15.65 5.12
N GLN A 500 4.13 -15.52 6.16
CA GLN A 500 3.11 -16.52 6.49
C GLN A 500 1.94 -16.51 5.50
N ILE A 501 1.50 -15.33 5.03
CA ILE A 501 0.51 -15.21 3.94
C ILE A 501 1.01 -15.97 2.72
N ASN A 502 2.28 -15.78 2.34
CA ASN A 502 2.85 -16.47 1.19
C ASN A 502 3.03 -17.98 1.42
N ALA A 503 3.36 -18.42 2.63
CA ALA A 503 3.40 -19.85 2.95
C ALA A 503 2.02 -20.50 2.86
N TRP A 504 0.98 -19.83 3.39
CA TRP A 504 -0.42 -20.25 3.25
C TRP A 504 -0.82 -20.31 1.78
N PHE A 505 -0.54 -19.26 1.02
CA PHE A 505 -0.86 -19.16 -0.39
C PHE A 505 -0.17 -20.26 -1.22
N GLN A 506 1.12 -20.53 -0.97
CA GLN A 506 1.84 -21.65 -1.59
C GLN A 506 1.22 -23.00 -1.24
N GLY A 507 0.72 -23.16 -0.01
CA GLY A 507 -0.09 -24.30 0.40
C GLY A 507 -1.35 -24.46 -0.47
N LEU A 508 -2.08 -23.37 -0.72
CA LEU A 508 -3.27 -23.39 -1.58
C LEU A 508 -2.96 -23.86 -3.00
N LEU A 509 -1.86 -23.36 -3.60
CA LEU A 509 -1.45 -23.71 -4.97
C LEU A 509 -1.16 -25.22 -5.15
N SER A 510 -0.79 -25.92 -4.07
CA SER A 510 -0.61 -27.37 -4.11
C SER A 510 -1.93 -28.18 -4.18
N THR A 511 -3.06 -27.51 -3.93
CA THR A 511 -4.39 -28.12 -3.84
C THR A 511 -5.41 -27.32 -4.66
N PRO A 512 -5.66 -27.67 -5.94
CA PRO A 512 -6.53 -26.91 -6.83
C PRO A 512 -7.90 -26.54 -6.25
N ALA A 513 -8.52 -27.44 -5.50
CA ALA A 513 -9.81 -27.19 -4.86
C ALA A 513 -9.72 -26.12 -3.74
N ALA A 514 -8.65 -26.12 -2.94
CA ALA A 514 -8.47 -25.13 -1.89
C ALA A 514 -8.15 -23.75 -2.49
N TYR A 515 -7.31 -23.71 -3.53
CA TYR A 515 -7.08 -22.47 -4.28
C TYR A 515 -8.38 -21.92 -4.87
N ALA A 516 -9.20 -22.76 -5.53
CA ALA A 516 -10.49 -22.33 -6.08
C ALA A 516 -11.44 -21.80 -5.00
N ALA A 517 -11.49 -22.43 -3.82
CA ALA A 517 -12.27 -21.95 -2.70
C ALA A 517 -11.75 -20.59 -2.17
N ALA A 518 -10.43 -20.43 -2.08
CA ALA A 518 -9.79 -19.18 -1.64
C ALA A 518 -9.88 -18.05 -2.67
N MET A 519 -10.10 -18.38 -3.95
CA MET A 519 -10.33 -17.44 -5.05
C MET A 519 -11.81 -17.32 -5.44
N THR A 520 -12.71 -17.87 -4.63
CA THR A 520 -14.14 -17.74 -4.90
C THR A 520 -14.52 -16.26 -4.80
N GLU A 521 -15.22 -15.79 -5.83
CA GLU A 521 -15.63 -14.39 -5.98
C GLU A 521 -16.55 -13.93 -4.85
N LEU A 522 -17.41 -14.82 -4.34
CA LEU A 522 -18.35 -14.52 -3.25
C LEU A 522 -18.37 -15.64 -2.20
N LEU A 523 -18.15 -15.25 -0.95
CA LEU A 523 -18.47 -16.03 0.22
C LEU A 523 -20.01 -16.11 0.43
N PRO A 524 -20.53 -17.02 1.27
CA PRO A 524 -21.97 -17.15 1.51
C PRO A 524 -22.68 -15.88 2.01
N ASN A 525 -21.93 -14.95 2.61
CA ASN A 525 -22.40 -13.64 3.05
C ASN A 525 -22.37 -12.57 1.93
N GLY A 526 -22.00 -12.94 0.71
CA GLY A 526 -21.87 -12.06 -0.45
C GLY A 526 -20.64 -11.17 -0.45
N SER A 527 -19.63 -11.42 0.38
CA SER A 527 -18.35 -10.69 0.34
C SER A 527 -17.29 -11.45 -0.44
N PRO A 528 -16.33 -10.79 -1.11
CA PRO A 528 -15.17 -11.45 -1.70
C PRO A 528 -14.34 -12.21 -0.66
N THR A 529 -13.55 -13.16 -1.14
CA THR A 529 -12.39 -13.64 -0.39
C THR A 529 -11.29 -12.59 -0.41
N ALA A 530 -10.46 -12.51 0.64
CA ALA A 530 -9.36 -11.56 0.75
C ALA A 530 -8.29 -11.77 -0.34
N LEU A 531 -8.06 -13.02 -0.75
CA LEU A 531 -7.15 -13.32 -1.85
C LEU A 531 -7.71 -12.81 -3.19
N PHE A 532 -9.00 -13.01 -3.47
CA PHE A 532 -9.66 -12.40 -4.62
C PHE A 532 -9.59 -10.86 -4.57
N ALA A 533 -9.91 -10.28 -3.41
CA ALA A 533 -9.84 -8.84 -3.16
C ALA A 533 -8.45 -8.25 -3.43
N CYS A 534 -7.39 -8.97 -3.03
CA CYS A 534 -6.00 -8.60 -3.26
C CYS A 534 -5.62 -8.52 -4.75
N CYS A 535 -6.26 -9.32 -5.59
CA CYS A 535 -6.00 -9.37 -7.03
C CYS A 535 -6.84 -8.39 -7.84
N TRP A 536 -8.02 -8.02 -7.35
CA TRP A 536 -8.96 -7.18 -8.09
C TRP A 536 -9.14 -5.77 -7.52
N ASN A 537 -8.55 -5.48 -6.34
CA ASN A 537 -8.83 -4.28 -5.54
C ASN A 537 -10.35 -4.06 -5.36
N VAL A 538 -11.01 -5.13 -4.97
CA VAL A 538 -12.42 -5.13 -4.65
C VAL A 538 -12.53 -5.55 -3.18
N GLY A 539 -13.39 -4.97 -2.36
CA GLY A 539 -13.43 -5.17 -0.91
C GLY A 539 -14.87 -5.22 -0.39
N VAL A 540 -15.06 -5.52 0.90
CA VAL A 540 -16.40 -5.82 1.44
C VAL A 540 -17.37 -4.64 1.23
N GLY A 541 -18.46 -4.87 0.50
CA GLY A 541 -19.50 -3.87 0.23
C GLY A 541 -19.42 -3.17 -1.14
N ASP A 542 -18.48 -3.56 -2.00
CA ASP A 542 -18.36 -3.01 -3.35
C ASP A 542 -19.45 -3.57 -4.29
N ASP A 543 -20.46 -2.79 -4.64
CA ASP A 543 -21.54 -3.28 -5.51
C ASP A 543 -21.07 -3.68 -6.93
N ARG A 544 -19.82 -3.38 -7.32
CA ARG A 544 -19.18 -3.93 -8.54
C ARG A 544 -19.30 -5.45 -8.63
N TYR A 545 -19.32 -6.16 -7.49
CA TYR A 545 -19.44 -7.63 -7.47
C TYR A 545 -20.77 -8.19 -7.95
N ARG A 546 -21.83 -7.36 -7.97
CA ARG A 546 -23.18 -7.86 -8.26
C ARG A 546 -23.54 -7.74 -9.74
N ASN A 547 -22.83 -6.91 -10.49
CA ASN A 547 -23.09 -6.67 -11.91
C ASN A 547 -21.86 -7.09 -12.74
N SER A 548 -21.87 -8.34 -13.21
CA SER A 548 -20.84 -8.93 -14.09
C SER A 548 -20.61 -8.19 -15.41
N ASP A 549 -21.53 -7.31 -15.79
CA ASP A 549 -21.57 -6.65 -17.11
C ASP A 549 -21.06 -5.19 -17.08
N ALA A 550 -20.76 -4.64 -15.89
CA ALA A 550 -20.23 -3.29 -15.79
C ALA A 550 -18.72 -3.29 -16.10
N GLU A 551 -18.33 -2.68 -17.22
CA GLU A 551 -16.92 -2.47 -17.57
C GLU A 551 -16.13 -1.97 -16.36
N TYR A 552 -15.03 -2.68 -16.04
CA TYR A 552 -14.10 -2.48 -14.92
C TYR A 552 -13.59 -1.04 -14.70
N ALA A 553 -13.86 -0.13 -15.64
CA ALA A 553 -13.26 1.18 -15.73
C ALA A 553 -14.00 2.31 -14.98
N THR A 554 -15.27 2.16 -14.59
CA THR A 554 -16.09 3.33 -14.20
C THR A 554 -16.59 3.38 -12.76
N HIS A 555 -16.28 2.39 -11.94
CA HIS A 555 -16.75 2.33 -10.55
C HIS A 555 -15.65 2.77 -9.56
N PRO A 556 -15.86 3.87 -8.83
CA PRO A 556 -14.79 4.56 -8.12
C PRO A 556 -14.81 4.34 -6.60
N TYR A 557 -15.25 3.18 -6.10
CA TYR A 557 -15.13 2.88 -4.67
C TYR A 557 -13.70 2.36 -4.40
N PRO A 558 -12.76 3.17 -3.87
CA PRO A 558 -11.66 2.59 -3.14
C PRO A 558 -12.30 1.88 -1.96
N ASN A 559 -12.27 0.56 -2.00
CA ASN A 559 -12.57 -0.23 -0.83
C ASN A 559 -11.76 0.33 0.32
N ASN A 560 -12.45 0.72 1.38
CA ASN A 560 -11.93 1.33 2.60
C ASN A 560 -10.73 2.31 2.40
N PRO A 561 -10.89 3.62 2.61
CA PRO A 561 -9.80 4.60 2.50
C PRO A 561 -8.71 4.44 3.60
N CYS A 562 -8.58 3.27 4.21
CA CYS A 562 -7.39 2.98 4.99
C CYS A 562 -6.15 3.08 4.09
N GLY A 563 -5.09 3.66 4.65
CA GLY A 563 -3.77 3.64 4.04
C GLY A 563 -3.20 2.21 3.93
N PRO A 564 -1.91 2.08 3.57
CA PRO A 564 -1.18 0.85 3.82
C PRO A 564 -1.37 0.40 5.28
N HIS A 565 -1.30 -0.91 5.53
CA HIS A 565 -1.28 -1.44 6.89
C HIS A 565 -0.19 -0.72 7.73
N PRO A 566 -0.42 -0.37 9.02
CA PRO A 566 0.46 0.50 9.80
C PRO A 566 1.94 0.08 9.89
N ASP A 567 2.23 -1.20 9.66
CA ASP A 567 3.59 -1.74 9.62
C ASP A 567 4.39 -1.38 8.35
N PHE A 568 3.72 -0.81 7.34
CA PHE A 568 4.34 -0.43 6.08
C PHE A 568 4.19 1.07 5.82
N GLU A 569 5.25 1.67 5.28
CA GLU A 569 5.28 3.08 4.90
C GLU A 569 4.47 3.33 3.61
N ALA A 570 4.49 2.37 2.67
CA ALA A 570 3.77 2.46 1.41
C ALA A 570 3.51 1.09 0.77
N VAL A 571 2.62 1.06 -0.24
CA VAL A 571 2.36 -0.05 -1.15
C VAL A 571 2.84 0.34 -2.55
N VAL A 572 3.59 -0.54 -3.20
CA VAL A 572 3.92 -0.39 -4.63
C VAL A 572 3.06 -1.40 -5.40
N HIS A 573 2.27 -0.92 -6.36
CA HIS A 573 1.29 -1.76 -7.04
C HIS A 573 1.28 -1.61 -8.57
N GLY A 574 0.85 -2.65 -9.26
CA GLY A 574 0.86 -2.72 -10.73
C GLY A 574 -0.41 -2.21 -11.38
N HIS A 575 -1.56 -2.33 -10.70
CA HIS A 575 -2.88 -2.11 -11.25
C HIS A 575 -3.55 -0.86 -10.67
N THR A 576 -4.34 -0.14 -11.48
CA THR A 576 -5.09 1.09 -11.14
C THR A 576 -4.27 2.37 -11.27
N ARG A 577 -4.71 3.24 -12.19
CA ARG A 577 -4.24 4.61 -12.33
C ARG A 577 -4.75 5.46 -11.18
N LYS A 578 -3.85 6.28 -10.63
CA LYS A 578 -4.13 7.42 -9.74
C LYS A 578 -5.31 7.16 -8.80
N PRO A 579 -5.12 6.30 -7.78
CA PRO A 579 -6.16 6.08 -6.76
C PRO A 579 -6.67 7.40 -6.14
N GLY A 580 -5.82 8.43 -6.09
CA GLY A 580 -6.18 9.81 -5.75
C GLY A 580 -7.26 10.39 -6.67
N ASP A 581 -7.02 10.52 -7.98
CA ASP A 581 -7.99 11.07 -8.95
C ASP A 581 -9.35 10.33 -8.90
N ARG A 582 -9.33 9.00 -8.74
CA ARG A 582 -10.58 8.21 -8.64
C ARG A 582 -11.35 8.56 -7.37
N LEU A 583 -10.67 8.68 -6.24
CA LEU A 583 -11.30 9.08 -5.00
C LEU A 583 -11.74 10.55 -5.03
N HIS A 584 -10.98 11.44 -5.66
CA HIS A 584 -11.36 12.84 -5.86
C HIS A 584 -12.70 12.91 -6.59
N ALA A 585 -12.75 12.27 -7.76
CA ALA A 585 -13.94 12.21 -8.59
C ALA A 585 -15.11 11.59 -7.82
N GLU A 586 -14.87 10.58 -7.00
CA GLU A 586 -15.92 9.98 -6.18
C GLU A 586 -16.40 10.89 -5.06
N THR A 587 -15.47 11.55 -4.36
CA THR A 587 -15.82 12.45 -3.26
C THR A 587 -16.59 13.64 -3.80
N GLU A 588 -16.15 14.21 -4.91
CA GLU A 588 -16.85 15.26 -5.65
C GLU A 588 -18.23 14.78 -6.12
N ARG A 589 -18.32 13.57 -6.68
CA ARG A 589 -19.59 12.97 -7.11
C ARG A 589 -20.54 12.79 -5.93
N LEU A 590 -20.10 12.20 -4.81
CA LEU A 590 -20.92 11.97 -3.61
C LEU A 590 -21.41 13.30 -3.01
N LEU A 591 -20.51 14.29 -2.93
CA LEU A 591 -20.84 15.63 -2.46
C LEU A 591 -21.87 16.30 -3.36
N ASN A 592 -21.60 16.38 -4.66
CA ASN A 592 -22.52 16.97 -5.64
C ASN A 592 -23.87 16.23 -5.65
N THR A 593 -23.87 14.90 -5.58
CA THR A 593 -25.11 14.11 -5.50
C THR A 593 -25.91 14.46 -4.24
N SER A 594 -25.25 14.55 -3.08
CA SER A 594 -25.92 14.89 -1.82
C SER A 594 -26.52 16.30 -1.84
N ILE A 595 -25.77 17.29 -2.36
CA ILE A 595 -26.21 18.68 -2.48
C ILE A 595 -27.38 18.80 -3.45
N LEU A 596 -27.31 18.10 -4.60
CA LEU A 596 -28.37 18.14 -5.60
C LEU A 596 -29.67 17.49 -5.11
N ILE A 597 -29.59 16.35 -4.41
CA ILE A 597 -30.75 15.69 -3.80
C ILE A 597 -31.38 16.62 -2.74
N GLU A 598 -30.57 17.19 -1.85
CA GLU A 598 -31.06 18.07 -0.79
C GLU A 598 -31.69 19.35 -1.36
N ARG A 599 -31.01 20.03 -2.28
CA ARG A 599 -31.50 21.28 -2.88
C ARG A 599 -32.80 21.07 -3.63
N ASN A 600 -32.91 20.02 -4.43
CA ASN A 600 -34.15 19.76 -5.18
C ASN A 600 -35.28 19.29 -4.27
N ALA A 601 -35.00 18.49 -3.22
CA ALA A 601 -36.01 18.12 -2.23
C ALA A 601 -36.57 19.35 -1.49
N LEU A 602 -35.69 20.27 -1.05
CA LEU A 602 -36.08 21.53 -0.42
C LEU A 602 -36.88 22.43 -1.36
N ALA A 603 -36.42 22.60 -2.61
CA ALA A 603 -37.14 23.39 -3.60
C ALA A 603 -38.58 22.87 -3.80
N LEU A 604 -38.73 21.55 -3.96
CA LEU A 604 -40.03 20.92 -4.12
C LEU A 604 -40.94 21.16 -2.91
N LYS A 605 -40.39 21.10 -1.69
CA LYS A 605 -41.10 21.34 -0.42
C LYS A 605 -41.58 22.78 -0.28
N ASP A 606 -40.77 23.73 -0.73
CA ASP A 606 -41.09 25.15 -0.69
C ASP A 606 -42.01 25.60 -1.84
N GLY A 607 -42.44 24.65 -2.69
CA GLY A 607 -43.24 24.92 -3.89
C GLY A 607 -42.45 25.62 -5.00
N VAL A 608 -41.12 25.62 -4.91
CA VAL A 608 -40.20 26.15 -5.92
C VAL A 608 -39.93 25.09 -6.97
N GLN A 609 -39.80 25.52 -8.22
CA GLN A 609 -39.54 24.61 -9.32
C GLN A 609 -38.17 23.94 -9.17
N ALA A 610 -38.12 22.60 -9.15
CA ALA A 610 -36.87 21.87 -9.21
C ALA A 610 -36.13 22.14 -10.54
N ASN A 611 -34.80 22.19 -10.52
CA ASN A 611 -34.02 22.50 -11.71
C ASN A 611 -33.89 21.24 -12.59
N ALA A 612 -34.67 21.19 -13.68
CA ALA A 612 -34.66 20.07 -14.61
C ALA A 612 -33.26 19.79 -15.19
N GLY A 613 -32.42 20.80 -15.38
CA GLY A 613 -31.04 20.62 -15.86
C GLY A 613 -30.15 19.89 -14.85
N GLU A 614 -30.33 20.17 -13.56
CA GLU A 614 -29.59 19.51 -12.48
C GLU A 614 -30.04 18.07 -12.27
N LEU A 615 -31.36 17.83 -12.27
CA LEU A 615 -31.91 16.48 -12.22
C LEU A 615 -31.49 15.66 -13.45
N ASN A 616 -31.44 16.29 -14.63
CA ASN A 616 -30.94 15.64 -15.83
C ASN A 616 -29.44 15.31 -15.73
N SER A 617 -28.65 16.20 -15.15
CA SER A 617 -27.21 15.97 -14.90
C SER A 617 -26.98 14.83 -13.92
N LEU A 618 -27.83 14.70 -12.88
CA LEU A 618 -27.80 13.54 -11.98
C LEU A 618 -27.96 12.24 -12.76
N ILE A 619 -28.95 12.13 -13.65
CA ILE A 619 -29.20 10.92 -14.45
C ILE A 619 -28.04 10.62 -15.41
N GLN A 620 -27.41 11.65 -15.98
CA GLN A 620 -26.23 11.52 -16.85
C GLN A 620 -24.96 11.14 -16.08
N THR A 621 -24.94 11.33 -14.76
CA THR A 621 -23.85 10.83 -13.92
C THR A 621 -23.94 9.30 -13.93
N PRO A 622 -22.83 8.57 -14.22
CA PRO A 622 -22.86 7.20 -14.79
C PRO A 622 -23.81 6.19 -14.14
N ALA A 623 -24.15 5.14 -14.91
CA ALA A 623 -25.12 4.03 -14.69
C ALA A 623 -25.13 3.30 -13.33
N ASN A 624 -24.26 3.67 -12.39
CA ASN A 624 -23.90 2.96 -11.17
C ASN A 624 -24.49 3.59 -9.91
N MET A 625 -25.59 4.35 -10.05
CA MET A 625 -26.38 4.77 -8.91
C MET A 625 -26.83 3.54 -8.12
N SER A 626 -26.59 3.56 -6.81
CA SER A 626 -27.16 2.57 -5.91
C SER A 626 -28.68 2.56 -6.02
N GLY A 627 -29.32 1.43 -5.68
CA GLY A 627 -30.78 1.33 -5.72
C GLY A 627 -31.48 2.45 -4.92
N SER A 628 -30.90 2.87 -3.79
CA SER A 628 -31.44 3.99 -2.99
C SER A 628 -31.26 5.35 -3.68
N THR A 629 -30.14 5.58 -4.37
CA THR A 629 -29.92 6.79 -5.17
C THR A 629 -30.89 6.86 -6.35
N ARG A 630 -31.09 5.75 -7.08
CA ARG A 630 -32.06 5.68 -8.19
C ARG A 630 -33.48 6.00 -7.70
N LYS A 631 -33.86 5.44 -6.56
CA LYS A 631 -35.15 5.70 -5.91
C LYS A 631 -35.32 7.17 -5.52
N ALA A 632 -34.33 7.79 -4.88
CA ALA A 632 -34.41 9.20 -4.52
C ALA A 632 -34.51 10.10 -5.78
N THR A 633 -33.72 9.81 -6.81
CA THR A 633 -33.74 10.53 -8.09
C THR A 633 -35.07 10.35 -8.84
N SER A 634 -35.64 9.14 -8.90
CA SER A 634 -36.92 8.91 -9.57
C SER A 634 -38.09 9.64 -8.87
N LEU A 635 -38.07 9.69 -7.54
CA LEU A 635 -39.04 10.45 -6.74
C LEU A 635 -38.93 11.95 -7.03
N LEU A 636 -37.70 12.50 -7.07
CA LEU A 636 -37.44 13.90 -7.40
C LEU A 636 -37.93 14.25 -8.81
N MET A 637 -37.64 13.42 -9.81
CA MET A 637 -38.10 13.62 -11.19
C MET A 637 -39.63 13.59 -11.28
N THR A 638 -40.26 12.60 -10.67
CA THR A 638 -41.73 12.46 -10.68
C THR A 638 -42.39 13.65 -10.00
N ALA A 639 -41.83 14.13 -8.90
CA ALA A 639 -42.30 15.32 -8.20
C ALA A 639 -42.12 16.60 -9.03
N ALA A 640 -40.95 16.80 -9.66
CA ALA A 640 -40.66 17.93 -10.54
C ALA A 640 -41.62 18.01 -11.74
N MET A 641 -41.89 16.86 -12.36
CA MET A 641 -42.86 16.73 -13.42
C MET A 641 -44.32 16.92 -12.97
N HIS A 642 -44.59 17.07 -11.66
CA HIS A 642 -45.93 17.30 -11.11
C HIS A 642 -46.19 18.74 -10.61
N GLN A 643 -45.17 19.61 -10.56
CA GLN A 643 -45.30 21.00 -10.08
C GLN A 643 -45.87 21.98 -11.10
N ARG A 644 -46.86 22.80 -10.72
CA ARG A 644 -47.43 23.84 -11.61
C ARG A 644 -46.47 25.04 -11.82
N PRO A 645 -46.46 25.68 -13.01
CA PRO A 645 -47.31 25.44 -14.17
C PRO A 645 -46.63 24.49 -15.17
N ILE A 646 -47.15 23.28 -15.30
CA ILE A 646 -46.69 22.33 -16.32
C ILE A 646 -47.58 22.49 -17.54
N GLY A 647 -46.98 22.45 -18.73
CA GLY A 647 -47.72 22.36 -19.98
C GLY A 647 -48.61 21.11 -20.02
N GLU A 648 -49.75 21.22 -20.70
CA GLU A 648 -50.73 20.13 -20.86
C GLU A 648 -50.10 18.85 -21.45
N GLU A 649 -49.07 19.03 -22.28
CA GLU A 649 -48.34 17.95 -22.95
C GLU A 649 -47.63 17.01 -21.96
N VAL A 650 -46.95 17.55 -20.95
CA VAL A 650 -46.29 16.74 -19.91
C VAL A 650 -47.32 16.03 -19.05
N ARG A 651 -48.42 16.71 -18.70
CA ARG A 651 -49.50 16.11 -17.90
C ARG A 651 -50.10 14.90 -18.62
N THR A 652 -50.35 15.05 -19.92
CA THR A 652 -50.85 13.96 -20.77
C THR A 652 -49.87 12.80 -20.81
N ALA A 653 -48.57 13.08 -21.00
CA ALA A 653 -47.55 12.05 -21.04
C ALA A 653 -47.39 11.29 -19.69
N LEU A 654 -47.51 11.99 -18.55
CA LEU A 654 -47.49 11.35 -17.23
C LEU A 654 -48.70 10.46 -16.99
N GLU A 655 -49.88 10.87 -17.47
CA GLU A 655 -51.08 10.03 -17.33
C GLU A 655 -50.93 8.73 -18.12
N GLN A 656 -50.37 8.81 -19.34
CA GLN A 656 -50.00 7.62 -20.13
C GLN A 656 -48.98 6.73 -19.39
N CYS A 657 -48.01 7.32 -18.67
CA CYS A 657 -47.08 6.55 -17.85
C CYS A 657 -47.79 5.81 -16.72
N ARG A 658 -48.79 6.44 -16.08
CA ARG A 658 -49.55 5.82 -14.98
C ARG A 658 -50.39 4.66 -15.49
N GLU A 659 -51.07 4.82 -16.61
CA GLU A 659 -51.82 3.74 -17.27
C GLU A 659 -50.87 2.56 -17.61
N ALA A 660 -49.71 2.84 -18.20
CA ALA A 660 -48.70 1.83 -18.47
C ALA A 660 -48.19 1.12 -17.20
N ALA A 661 -48.02 1.86 -16.08
CA ALA A 661 -47.59 1.30 -14.82
C ALA A 661 -48.64 0.36 -14.18
N GLU A 662 -49.94 0.62 -14.36
CA GLU A 662 -51.00 -0.31 -13.92
C GLU A 662 -50.92 -1.66 -14.63
N HIS A 663 -50.60 -1.65 -15.93
CA HIS A 663 -50.38 -2.86 -16.71
C HIS A 663 -49.09 -3.61 -16.35
N CYS A 664 -48.16 -2.94 -15.67
CA CYS A 664 -46.93 -3.53 -15.11
C CYS A 664 -47.08 -3.96 -13.64
N SER A 665 -48.25 -3.77 -13.03
CA SER A 665 -48.54 -4.26 -11.67
C SER A 665 -48.47 -5.79 -11.59
N ARG A 666 -48.35 -6.33 -10.37
CA ARG A 666 -48.31 -7.78 -10.14
C ARG A 666 -49.49 -8.51 -10.81
N ASP A 667 -50.67 -7.93 -10.74
CA ASP A 667 -51.88 -8.49 -11.34
C ASP A 667 -51.89 -8.31 -12.86
N GLY A 668 -51.38 -7.16 -13.37
CA GLY A 668 -51.24 -6.90 -14.79
C GLY A 668 -50.24 -7.82 -15.51
N MET A 669 -49.21 -8.28 -14.78
CA MET A 669 -48.15 -9.15 -15.28
C MET A 669 -48.47 -10.65 -15.13
N HIS A 670 -49.52 -10.98 -14.36
CA HIS A 670 -49.90 -12.35 -14.09
C HIS A 670 -50.41 -13.05 -15.36
N GLY A 671 -49.81 -14.19 -15.70
CA GLY A 671 -50.18 -14.99 -16.87
C GLY A 671 -49.51 -14.59 -18.19
N LEU A 672 -48.63 -13.57 -18.18
CA LEU A 672 -47.81 -13.21 -19.34
C LEU A 672 -46.56 -14.10 -19.44
N THR A 673 -46.06 -14.26 -20.67
CA THR A 673 -44.73 -14.84 -20.90
C THR A 673 -43.63 -13.88 -20.48
N GLN A 674 -42.41 -14.37 -20.26
CA GLN A 674 -41.25 -13.53 -19.93
C GLN A 674 -41.00 -12.45 -20.99
N GLU A 675 -41.17 -12.78 -22.28
CA GLU A 675 -41.02 -11.83 -23.39
C GLU A 675 -42.08 -10.72 -23.34
N GLN A 676 -43.34 -11.07 -23.06
CA GLN A 676 -44.43 -10.09 -22.91
C GLN A 676 -44.24 -9.22 -21.66
N GLN A 677 -43.71 -9.79 -20.58
CA GLN A 677 -43.34 -9.03 -19.39
C GLN A 677 -42.25 -8.02 -19.72
N GLN A 678 -41.20 -8.45 -20.42
CA GLN A 678 -40.11 -7.58 -20.85
C GLN A 678 -40.61 -6.45 -21.75
N GLU A 679 -41.42 -6.76 -22.76
CA GLU A 679 -41.98 -5.77 -23.69
C GLU A 679 -42.80 -4.69 -22.96
N ARG A 680 -43.63 -5.08 -21.98
CA ARG A 680 -44.39 -4.12 -21.17
C ARG A 680 -43.51 -3.23 -20.32
N LEU A 681 -42.48 -3.82 -19.72
CA LEU A 681 -41.50 -3.10 -18.90
C LEU A 681 -40.71 -2.08 -19.74
N SER A 682 -40.22 -2.47 -20.92
CA SER A 682 -39.56 -1.54 -21.84
C SER A 682 -40.51 -0.44 -22.33
N GLY A 683 -41.80 -0.77 -22.54
CA GLY A 683 -42.85 0.19 -22.90
C GLY A 683 -43.11 1.26 -21.83
N LEU A 684 -43.12 0.86 -20.55
CA LEU A 684 -43.21 1.78 -19.42
C LEU A 684 -42.03 2.76 -19.40
N VAL A 685 -40.80 2.24 -19.52
CA VAL A 685 -39.57 3.05 -19.55
C VAL A 685 -39.60 4.04 -20.71
N ALA A 686 -39.98 3.60 -21.91
CA ALA A 686 -40.10 4.46 -23.09
C ALA A 686 -41.11 5.59 -22.89
N THR A 687 -42.27 5.30 -22.28
CA THR A 687 -43.32 6.29 -22.02
C THR A 687 -42.85 7.32 -20.98
N TYR A 688 -42.17 6.87 -19.93
CA TYR A 688 -41.59 7.77 -18.92
C TYR A 688 -40.50 8.66 -19.50
N ASN A 689 -39.59 8.11 -20.30
CA ASN A 689 -38.55 8.87 -21.00
C ASN A 689 -39.13 9.95 -21.92
N ARG A 690 -40.28 9.69 -22.54
CA ARG A 690 -41.01 10.69 -23.33
C ARG A 690 -41.50 11.84 -22.45
N ALA A 691 -42.15 11.54 -21.31
CA ALA A 691 -42.62 12.56 -20.38
C ALA A 691 -41.47 13.42 -19.86
N TRP A 692 -40.37 12.79 -19.44
CA TRP A 692 -39.16 13.47 -18.99
C TRP A 692 -38.55 14.37 -20.08
N SER A 693 -38.44 13.86 -21.30
CA SER A 693 -37.90 14.62 -22.43
C SER A 693 -38.71 15.88 -22.75
N ILE A 694 -40.05 15.80 -22.66
CA ILE A 694 -40.91 16.98 -22.85
C ILE A 694 -40.64 17.99 -21.73
N HIS A 695 -40.57 17.55 -20.47
CA HIS A 695 -40.28 18.40 -19.32
C HIS A 695 -38.92 19.11 -19.46
N CYS A 696 -37.86 18.38 -19.81
CA CYS A 696 -36.54 18.93 -20.08
C CYS A 696 -36.55 20.01 -21.17
N ARG A 697 -37.22 19.76 -22.31
CA ARG A 697 -37.33 20.76 -23.39
C ARG A 697 -38.04 22.04 -22.94
N MET A 698 -39.11 21.90 -22.17
CA MET A 698 -39.82 23.06 -21.60
C MET A 698 -38.94 23.88 -20.66
N ALA A 699 -38.01 23.23 -19.96
CA ALA A 699 -37.03 23.86 -19.09
C ALA A 699 -35.75 24.34 -19.83
N GLY A 700 -35.70 24.26 -21.16
CA GLY A 700 -34.54 24.68 -21.96
C GLY A 700 -33.36 23.70 -21.98
N VAL A 701 -33.55 22.48 -21.47
CA VAL A 701 -32.54 21.40 -21.52
C VAL A 701 -32.62 20.71 -22.88
N ARG A 702 -31.52 20.75 -23.65
CA ARG A 702 -31.48 20.25 -25.03
C ARG A 702 -31.40 18.73 -25.12
N ASP A 703 -30.61 18.11 -24.25
CA ASP A 703 -30.31 16.67 -24.28
C ASP A 703 -30.81 15.99 -23.00
N ALA A 704 -32.07 15.55 -23.03
CA ALA A 704 -32.65 14.80 -21.92
C ALA A 704 -32.03 13.40 -21.81
N ALA A 705 -31.65 13.01 -20.60
CA ALA A 705 -31.15 11.68 -20.30
C ALA A 705 -32.25 10.63 -20.49
N VAL A 706 -31.86 9.44 -20.94
CA VAL A 706 -32.76 8.31 -21.19
C VAL A 706 -32.53 7.27 -20.10
N LEU A 707 -33.59 6.88 -19.40
CA LEU A 707 -33.55 5.80 -18.42
C LEU A 707 -33.55 4.45 -19.12
N ASP A 708 -32.81 3.48 -18.56
CA ASP A 708 -32.82 2.07 -18.96
C ASP A 708 -33.74 1.23 -18.05
N GLU A 709 -33.78 -0.08 -18.30
CA GLU A 709 -34.61 -1.03 -17.56
C GLU A 709 -34.21 -1.18 -16.09
N GLY A 710 -32.98 -0.82 -15.72
CA GLY A 710 -32.51 -0.83 -14.33
C GLY A 710 -33.21 0.18 -13.42
N TRP A 711 -34.07 1.05 -13.96
CA TRP A 711 -34.85 2.04 -13.21
C TRP A 711 -36.29 1.61 -12.91
N ILE A 712 -36.76 0.50 -13.49
CA ILE A 712 -38.17 0.08 -13.44
C ILE A 712 -38.74 0.06 -12.02
N ASP A 713 -38.07 -0.60 -11.08
CA ASP A 713 -38.57 -0.72 -9.69
C ASP A 713 -38.69 0.66 -9.02
N SER A 714 -37.71 1.53 -9.27
CA SER A 714 -37.68 2.89 -8.74
C SER A 714 -38.74 3.78 -9.39
N LEU A 715 -39.08 3.54 -10.66
CA LEU A 715 -40.13 4.27 -11.39
C LEU A 715 -41.53 3.84 -10.92
N LEU A 716 -41.77 2.54 -10.81
CA LEU A 716 -43.03 1.98 -10.32
C LEU A 716 -43.33 2.49 -8.92
N GLU A 717 -42.35 2.50 -8.02
CA GLU A 717 -42.54 3.02 -6.67
C GLU A 717 -42.90 4.52 -6.67
N SER A 718 -42.24 5.33 -7.50
CA SER A 718 -42.49 6.77 -7.60
C SER A 718 -43.87 7.10 -8.18
N LEU A 719 -44.29 6.39 -9.24
CA LEU A 719 -45.62 6.54 -9.83
C LEU A 719 -46.71 6.10 -8.84
N GLN A 720 -46.48 5.03 -8.09
CA GLN A 720 -47.41 4.59 -7.04
C GLN A 720 -47.52 5.62 -5.91
N ALA A 721 -46.40 6.18 -5.46
CA ALA A 721 -46.36 7.24 -4.45
C ALA A 721 -47.08 8.52 -4.90
N GLN A 722 -47.03 8.82 -6.20
CA GLN A 722 -47.77 9.93 -6.77
C GLN A 722 -49.28 9.65 -6.75
N ARG A 723 -49.69 8.43 -7.13
CA ARG A 723 -51.09 8.02 -7.17
C ARG A 723 -51.76 8.04 -5.80
N ASP A 724 -51.08 7.52 -4.78
CA ASP A 724 -51.61 7.44 -3.42
C ASP A 724 -51.51 8.76 -2.63
N GLY A 725 -50.96 9.82 -3.25
CA GLY A 725 -50.75 11.11 -2.61
C GLY A 725 -49.63 11.13 -1.57
N SER A 726 -48.84 10.05 -1.45
CA SER A 726 -47.72 9.95 -0.50
C SER A 726 -46.39 10.46 -1.05
N LEU A 727 -46.34 10.95 -2.29
CA LEU A 727 -45.12 11.34 -2.99
C LEU A 727 -44.24 12.28 -2.17
N ALA A 728 -44.82 13.32 -1.57
CA ALA A 728 -44.07 14.28 -0.75
C ALA A 728 -43.46 13.62 0.50
N THR A 729 -44.22 12.75 1.18
CA THR A 729 -43.74 12.04 2.40
C THR A 729 -42.66 11.02 2.06
N ARG A 730 -42.83 10.27 0.96
CA ARG A 730 -41.82 9.30 0.51
C ARG A 730 -40.57 9.99 -0.01
N LEU A 731 -40.72 11.14 -0.69
CA LEU A 731 -39.60 11.95 -1.12
C LEU A 731 -38.79 12.46 0.07
N ASP A 732 -39.42 13.06 1.08
CA ASP A 732 -38.73 13.53 2.30
C ASP A 732 -37.96 12.39 2.97
N THR A 733 -38.59 11.21 3.09
CA THR A 733 -37.97 10.02 3.71
C THR A 733 -36.80 9.50 2.88
N ALA A 734 -36.96 9.37 1.56
CA ALA A 734 -35.93 8.84 0.67
C ALA A 734 -34.76 9.81 0.52
N ALA A 735 -35.03 11.11 0.34
CA ALA A 735 -34.00 12.14 0.25
C ALA A 735 -33.21 12.27 1.56
N SER A 736 -33.89 12.24 2.72
CA SER A 736 -33.20 12.29 4.01
C SER A 736 -32.36 11.04 4.25
N SER A 737 -32.89 9.84 3.99
CA SER A 737 -32.16 8.59 4.15
C SER A 737 -30.94 8.51 3.23
N GLU A 738 -31.08 8.95 1.97
CA GLU A 738 -29.98 8.93 1.01
C GLU A 738 -28.94 10.00 1.34
N LYS A 739 -29.37 11.20 1.75
CA LYS A 739 -28.47 12.24 2.26
C LYS A 739 -27.68 11.72 3.47
N ASP A 740 -28.33 11.13 4.46
CA ASP A 740 -27.66 10.61 5.65
C ASP A 740 -26.66 9.50 5.31
N ARG A 741 -26.98 8.65 4.34
CA ARG A 741 -26.06 7.63 3.81
C ARG A 741 -24.84 8.26 3.14
N LEU A 742 -25.05 9.18 2.20
CA LEU A 742 -23.97 9.88 1.47
C LEU A 742 -23.09 10.69 2.44
N MET A 743 -23.71 11.39 3.39
CA MET A 743 -23.01 12.13 4.45
C MET A 743 -22.28 11.20 5.41
N GLY A 744 -22.79 9.99 5.65
CA GLY A 744 -22.08 8.94 6.38
C GLY A 744 -20.78 8.55 5.69
N SER A 745 -20.82 8.30 4.37
CA SER A 745 -19.63 8.02 3.56
C SER A 745 -18.65 9.20 3.55
N LEU A 746 -19.14 10.43 3.37
CA LEU A 746 -18.31 11.63 3.44
C LEU A 746 -17.69 11.83 4.83
N ARG A 747 -18.41 11.54 5.91
CA ARG A 747 -17.88 11.59 7.28
C ARG A 747 -16.83 10.52 7.51
N GLN A 748 -16.95 9.33 6.93
CA GLN A 748 -15.90 8.31 6.98
C GLN A 748 -14.64 8.77 6.25
N ILE A 749 -14.79 9.31 5.03
CA ILE A 749 -13.68 9.91 4.27
C ILE A 749 -13.04 11.06 5.07
N ALA A 750 -13.86 11.95 5.64
CA ALA A 750 -13.39 13.07 6.44
C ALA A 750 -12.75 12.65 7.77
N ALA A 751 -13.28 11.63 8.47
CA ALA A 751 -12.70 11.10 9.70
C ALA A 751 -11.33 10.46 9.45
N ILE A 752 -11.21 9.72 8.34
CA ILE A 752 -9.92 9.19 7.88
C ILE A 752 -8.97 10.36 7.59
N ALA A 753 -9.42 11.38 6.87
CA ALA A 753 -8.59 12.54 6.58
C ALA A 753 -8.28 13.41 7.81
N GLN A 754 -9.11 13.42 8.86
CA GLN A 754 -8.83 14.10 10.14
C GLN A 754 -7.68 13.45 10.91
N HIS A 755 -7.42 12.15 10.73
CA HIS A 755 -6.20 11.52 11.22
C HIS A 755 -4.95 12.00 10.49
N TYR A 756 -5.11 12.72 9.38
CA TYR A 756 -4.06 13.10 8.43
C TYR A 756 -4.19 14.57 8.00
N PRO A 757 -3.98 15.54 8.92
CA PRO A 757 -4.11 16.95 8.60
C PRO A 757 -3.15 17.37 7.48
N PRO A 758 -3.56 18.31 6.59
CA PRO A 758 -2.74 18.78 5.49
C PRO A 758 -1.38 19.32 5.99
N PRO A 759 -0.29 19.14 5.21
CA PRO A 759 1.06 19.52 5.62
C PRO A 759 1.26 21.04 5.78
N HIS A 760 0.35 21.85 5.21
CA HIS A 760 0.34 23.29 5.36
C HIS A 760 -0.85 23.68 6.23
N GLY A 761 -0.58 24.33 7.36
CA GLY A 761 -1.52 24.65 8.43
C GLY A 761 -2.59 25.67 8.09
N ASP A 762 -3.16 25.59 6.89
CA ASP A 762 -4.38 26.30 6.55
C ASP A 762 -5.53 25.59 7.28
N GLN A 763 -5.90 26.16 8.43
CA GLN A 763 -6.93 25.63 9.33
C GLN A 763 -8.35 25.93 8.84
N ASP A 764 -8.49 26.58 7.68
CA ASP A 764 -9.77 26.68 7.01
C ASP A 764 -10.13 25.28 6.51
N GLY A 765 -10.72 24.48 7.42
CA GLY A 765 -11.14 23.08 7.29
C GLY A 765 -12.21 22.85 6.23
N THR A 766 -11.99 23.42 5.06
CA THR A 766 -12.72 23.19 3.83
C THR A 766 -12.45 21.77 3.40
N LEU A 767 -13.52 21.09 3.00
CA LEU A 767 -13.48 19.72 2.50
C LEU A 767 -12.45 19.56 1.36
N ALA A 768 -12.21 20.60 0.56
CA ALA A 768 -11.17 20.63 -0.47
C ALA A 768 -9.75 20.44 0.09
N ALA A 769 -9.34 21.19 1.12
CA ALA A 769 -8.02 21.04 1.74
C ALA A 769 -7.84 19.66 2.40
N ILE A 770 -8.92 19.09 2.94
CA ILE A 770 -8.97 17.73 3.49
C ILE A 770 -8.76 16.70 2.36
N ILE A 771 -9.43 16.88 1.21
CA ILE A 771 -9.28 16.03 0.03
C ILE A 771 -7.86 16.11 -0.53
N GLU A 772 -7.31 17.31 -0.73
CA GLU A 772 -5.94 17.52 -1.23
C GLU A 772 -4.89 16.90 -0.31
N GLY A 773 -5.02 17.10 1.01
CA GLY A 773 -4.13 16.48 2.00
C GLY A 773 -4.21 14.96 1.98
N TYR A 774 -5.41 14.42 1.79
CA TYR A 774 -5.65 12.99 1.69
C TYR A 774 -5.11 12.39 0.38
N GLU A 775 -5.27 13.07 -0.75
CA GLU A 775 -4.68 12.69 -2.05
C GLU A 775 -3.15 12.72 -2.04
N ALA A 776 -2.55 13.77 -1.46
CA ALA A 776 -1.11 13.86 -1.30
C ALA A 776 -0.58 12.67 -0.48
N ARG A 777 -1.32 12.24 0.55
CA ARG A 777 -0.98 11.06 1.33
C ARG A 777 -1.19 9.75 0.57
N LEU A 778 -2.31 9.56 -0.12
CA LEU A 778 -2.53 8.38 -0.95
C LEU A 778 -1.45 8.25 -2.02
N THR A 779 -1.08 9.35 -2.68
CA THR A 779 -0.04 9.39 -3.71
C THR A 779 1.35 9.07 -3.14
N SER A 780 1.60 9.43 -1.88
CA SER A 780 2.86 9.09 -1.18
C SER A 780 2.85 7.72 -0.49
N SER A 781 1.68 7.10 -0.33
CA SER A 781 1.52 5.79 0.35
C SER A 781 1.16 4.65 -0.61
N PHE A 782 0.68 4.96 -1.81
CA PHE A 782 0.34 4.00 -2.86
C PHE A 782 1.00 4.44 -4.15
N HIS A 783 2.01 3.70 -4.57
CA HIS A 783 2.77 4.00 -5.75
C HIS A 783 2.38 3.06 -6.88
N SER A 784 1.66 3.58 -7.87
CA SER A 784 1.30 2.84 -9.07
C SER A 784 2.46 2.82 -10.06
N LEU A 785 2.80 1.62 -10.57
CA LEU A 785 3.73 1.43 -11.68
C LEU A 785 3.01 1.20 -13.02
N ASP A 786 1.69 1.43 -13.05
CA ASP A 786 0.92 1.42 -14.28
C ASP A 786 1.33 2.60 -15.17
N SER A 787 1.29 2.42 -16.48
CA SER A 787 1.61 3.49 -17.45
C SER A 787 0.38 4.26 -17.89
N ASP A 788 0.52 5.58 -18.03
CA ASP A 788 -0.54 6.48 -18.50
C ASP A 788 -1.03 6.17 -19.93
N ALA A 789 -0.16 5.58 -20.77
CA ALA A 789 -0.54 5.04 -22.07
C ALA A 789 -1.18 3.66 -21.84
N GLY A 790 -2.48 3.53 -22.14
CA GLY A 790 -3.06 2.18 -22.25
C GLY A 790 -2.26 1.41 -23.31
N MET A 791 -2.15 0.09 -23.20
CA MET A 791 -1.45 -0.77 -24.16
C MET A 791 -2.18 -0.85 -25.53
N GLY A 792 -2.49 0.30 -26.12
CA GLY A 792 -2.99 0.43 -27.48
C GLY A 792 -1.96 -0.04 -28.50
N ALA A 793 -2.17 0.30 -29.77
CA ALA A 793 -1.22 -0.06 -30.83
C ALA A 793 0.16 0.63 -30.70
N GLU A 794 0.32 1.54 -29.74
CA GLU A 794 1.57 2.27 -29.51
C GLU A 794 2.69 1.34 -29.04
N ARG A 795 3.77 1.33 -29.81
CA ARG A 795 5.01 0.57 -29.51
C ARG A 795 6.08 1.44 -28.86
N ARG A 796 5.78 2.73 -28.68
CA ARG A 796 6.60 3.72 -27.98
C ARG A 796 5.82 4.31 -26.83
N PHE A 797 6.33 4.14 -25.62
CA PHE A 797 5.65 4.62 -24.41
C PHE A 797 6.63 4.76 -23.25
N ARG A 798 6.22 5.48 -22.22
CA ARG A 798 6.99 5.68 -21.00
C ARG A 798 6.36 4.88 -19.86
N ARG A 799 7.17 4.22 -19.03
CA ARG A 799 6.68 3.56 -17.81
C ARG A 799 7.49 3.97 -16.59
N THR A 800 6.82 4.02 -15.46
CA THR A 800 7.46 4.15 -14.17
C THR A 800 7.90 2.77 -13.68
N VAL A 801 9.12 2.68 -13.16
CA VAL A 801 9.59 1.48 -12.44
C VAL A 801 10.02 1.86 -11.05
N PHE A 802 9.96 0.93 -10.10
CA PHE A 802 10.46 1.17 -8.75
C PHE A 802 11.90 0.67 -8.64
N LEU A 803 12.83 1.49 -8.13
CA LEU A 803 14.21 1.10 -7.80
C LEU A 803 14.49 1.34 -6.32
N ALA A 804 15.11 0.36 -5.65
CA ALA A 804 15.56 0.46 -4.25
C ALA A 804 16.97 -0.09 -4.00
#